data_AF-A0A0C5VFF6-F1
#
_entry.id   AF-A0A0C5VFF6-F1
#
_cell.length_a   1.000
_cell.length_b   1.000
_cell.length_c   1.000
_cell.angle_alpha   90.00
_cell.angle_beta   90.00
_cell.angle_gamma   90.00
#
_symmetry.space_group_name_H-M   'P 1'
#
loop_
_entity.id
_entity.type
_entity.pdbx_description
1 polymer ?
#
loop_
_entity_poly.entity_id
_entity_poly.type
_entity_poly.pdbx_seq_one_letter_code
_entity_poly.pdbx_strand_id
1 'polypeptide(L)'
;MKKQLLATAIAVIAGGAQADLMITGVIDGPLTGGLPKAVELYTTENIADLNTYTLKLYVNGKTEAQPETFSFKSTSVPAGTYLTVSMDVDGFTSYFGKAPDYQFSALNFNGDDSIALFIGDTEVDRFGEAGKDGTGTAWEYIDGWAYRKSAYSDSTLSKAANGGAFNSDNWDFSGINVLKDKSVKNTTSGHIMPVAGIVPEAEIVDGGTDSGSTDIGTCGDGNATLISTIQGSGSSSALVGQQVTVEAVVYQNQQTSAEGYFIQEEEADSDGNEATSEGIFVFDTSLPVTVGDKVRLSAKVSEYKGLTELSSVSGLIVCSQNNTLPAATAITLPVTSLEAFEQVEGMRVSLANSNLVVSDFHGNGYGFGNYGQFVVSNELHYQPTEVSVPSKESYDAAIENIRLSSMLIDDGQSSKAPDPIVFPNSEGFSNTNYFRVGYGISGITGAMHGYDSGNATYPYQIIPSITPTFDPLNADRTLAPIVDSSANLKIASMNVLNLYNGIIVDDKTYFPTPAEEDNDTYGDYRGANSEADYNIQVAKIVAALDAMDADVIGLMEIENDGYDETSSIAALTNALNAVQTTDGEYAFVNPGGKMGTDSISVGLLYRPAVVTPVGTTAVLDSTNSPKDGEGNPLFIDTRNRPSLIQSFTHKATGDQFTVVVNHLKSKRNSCTSDSDNDLGDGQGACNQTRTNAAKALVTFMADHPTGVNTDNVVFMGDMNAYAKEDPIAALEAGGYINLKYTSASTEAQPFSYSYSGFLGSLDHMIGSAGMNERLVSVDDWHINSLESNLLDYDTTLDTNNSNDHFASLDPYYSSDHDPVIAGFVMKSSVEGGTGDNDDKDDDSSSGSTGLLLLPVLFMLMVTRRKY
;
A
#
# COMPACT_ATOMS: atom_id res chain seq x y z
N MET A 1 -65.97 20.77 -74.35
CA MET A 1 -65.94 22.13 -73.72
C MET A 1 -66.00 21.96 -72.21
N LYS A 2 -65.07 22.60 -71.49
CA LYS A 2 -65.08 23.00 -70.05
C LYS A 2 -65.39 21.99 -68.92
N LYS A 3 -64.33 21.77 -68.12
CA LYS A 3 -64.18 21.68 -66.65
C LYS A 3 -65.11 20.77 -65.82
N GLN A 4 -64.51 19.77 -65.17
CA GLN A 4 -64.68 19.51 -63.74
C GLN A 4 -63.39 18.89 -63.16
N LEU A 5 -62.97 19.42 -62.01
CA LEU A 5 -61.87 18.96 -61.19
C LEU A 5 -62.21 17.60 -60.55
N LEU A 6 -61.23 16.70 -60.44
CA LEU A 6 -61.10 15.86 -59.27
C LEU A 6 -59.59 15.66 -59.00
N ALA A 7 -59.12 16.32 -57.95
CA ALA A 7 -57.78 16.15 -57.41
C ALA A 7 -57.77 14.87 -56.56
N THR A 8 -56.93 13.91 -56.92
CA THR A 8 -56.61 12.78 -56.05
C THR A 8 -55.46 13.22 -55.16
N ALA A 9 -55.76 13.54 -53.89
CA ALA A 9 -54.76 13.77 -52.87
C ALA A 9 -54.13 12.43 -52.48
N ILE A 10 -52.89 12.18 -52.91
CA ILE A 10 -52.01 11.20 -52.27
C ILE A 10 -51.37 11.96 -51.10
N ALA A 11 -51.87 11.72 -49.89
CA ALA A 11 -51.18 12.11 -48.68
C ALA A 11 -49.97 11.17 -48.51
N VAL A 12 -48.79 11.61 -48.95
CA VAL A 12 -47.54 11.08 -48.43
C VAL A 12 -47.45 11.60 -47.00
N ILE A 13 -47.78 10.74 -46.04
CA ILE A 13 -47.42 10.95 -44.64
C ILE A 13 -45.90 10.78 -44.60
N ALA A 14 -45.17 11.89 -44.53
CA ALA A 14 -43.77 11.87 -44.15
C ALA A 14 -43.73 11.47 -42.67
N GLY A 15 -43.50 10.19 -42.39
CA GLY A 15 -43.07 9.76 -41.06
C GLY A 15 -41.69 10.35 -40.81
N GLY A 16 -41.57 11.24 -39.83
CA GLY A 16 -40.26 11.67 -39.35
C GLY A 16 -39.50 10.43 -38.87
N ALA A 17 -38.22 10.32 -39.22
CA ALA A 17 -37.36 9.29 -38.66
C ALA A 17 -37.26 9.55 -37.15
N GLN A 18 -37.93 8.72 -36.36
CA GLN A 18 -37.72 8.67 -34.92
C GLN A 18 -36.37 7.98 -34.72
N ALA A 19 -35.45 8.63 -34.02
CA ALA A 19 -34.15 8.03 -33.73
C ALA A 19 -34.23 7.23 -32.43
N ASP A 20 -33.68 6.02 -32.51
CA ASP A 20 -33.73 5.02 -31.45
C ASP A 20 -32.54 5.13 -30.48
N LEU A 21 -31.67 6.12 -30.70
CA LEU A 21 -30.52 6.50 -29.87
C LEU A 21 -30.58 8.00 -29.56
N MET A 22 -30.30 8.39 -28.33
CA MET A 22 -30.28 9.79 -27.91
C MET A 22 -29.08 10.11 -27.02
N ILE A 23 -28.70 11.38 -26.94
CA ILE A 23 -27.67 11.86 -26.00
C ILE A 23 -28.32 12.10 -24.63
N THR A 24 -27.77 11.49 -23.59
CA THR A 24 -28.25 11.60 -22.20
C THR A 24 -27.31 12.33 -21.27
N GLY A 25 -26.03 12.46 -21.63
CA GLY A 25 -25.11 13.26 -20.83
C GLY A 25 -23.80 13.63 -21.53
N VAL A 26 -23.17 14.68 -21.02
CA VAL A 26 -21.85 15.17 -21.43
C VAL A 26 -21.05 15.62 -20.19
N ILE A 27 -19.74 15.38 -20.19
CA ILE A 27 -18.84 15.77 -19.10
C ILE A 27 -17.53 16.36 -19.62
N ASP A 28 -17.09 17.43 -18.97
CA ASP A 28 -15.77 18.05 -19.08
C ASP A 28 -15.07 17.94 -17.71
N GLY A 29 -14.24 16.91 -17.53
CA GLY A 29 -13.74 16.54 -16.21
C GLY A 29 -12.60 17.42 -15.67
N PRO A 30 -12.29 17.34 -14.35
CA PRO A 30 -11.38 18.26 -13.67
C PRO A 30 -9.91 17.86 -13.72
N LEU A 31 -9.56 16.72 -14.33
CA LEU A 31 -8.18 16.26 -14.41
C LEU A 31 -7.36 17.16 -15.35
N THR A 32 -6.04 17.14 -15.21
CA THR A 32 -5.12 17.88 -16.09
C THR A 32 -5.45 17.64 -17.57
N GLY A 33 -5.75 18.72 -18.30
CA GLY A 33 -6.21 18.65 -19.70
C GLY A 33 -7.73 18.62 -19.90
N GLY A 34 -8.51 18.73 -18.82
CA GLY A 34 -9.97 18.73 -18.85
C GLY A 34 -10.57 17.34 -19.03
N LEU A 35 -9.98 16.31 -18.40
CA LEU A 35 -10.37 14.90 -18.57
C LEU A 35 -11.18 14.38 -17.35
N PRO A 36 -12.03 13.35 -17.53
CA PRO A 36 -12.43 12.77 -18.82
C PRO A 36 -13.36 13.68 -19.61
N LYS A 37 -13.29 13.59 -20.94
CA LYS A 37 -14.27 14.19 -21.86
C LYS A 37 -15.13 13.10 -22.46
N ALA A 38 -16.40 13.05 -22.13
CA ALA A 38 -17.26 11.95 -22.54
C ALA A 38 -18.70 12.35 -22.86
N VAL A 39 -19.35 11.50 -23.65
CA VAL A 39 -20.76 11.55 -24.03
C VAL A 39 -21.43 10.24 -23.62
N GLU A 40 -22.54 10.32 -22.90
CA GLU A 40 -23.42 9.19 -22.63
C GLU A 40 -24.62 9.20 -23.60
N LEU A 41 -24.97 8.00 -24.07
CA LEU A 41 -26.05 7.75 -25.01
C LEU A 41 -27.00 6.71 -24.44
N TYR A 42 -28.26 6.76 -24.85
CA TYR A 42 -29.29 5.81 -24.44
C TYR A 42 -30.11 5.31 -25.62
N THR A 43 -30.33 4.00 -25.70
CA THR A 43 -31.19 3.38 -26.70
C THR A 43 -32.65 3.40 -26.25
N THR A 44 -33.51 4.12 -26.97
CA THR A 44 -34.96 4.15 -26.66
C THR A 44 -35.70 2.93 -27.19
N GLU A 45 -35.19 2.32 -28.26
CA GLU A 45 -35.74 1.15 -28.92
C GLU A 45 -34.59 0.19 -29.29
N ASN A 46 -34.93 -1.02 -29.74
CA ASN A 46 -33.93 -1.97 -30.22
C ASN A 46 -33.29 -1.48 -31.52
N ILE A 47 -31.98 -1.27 -31.52
CA ILE A 47 -31.21 -0.87 -32.69
C ILE A 47 -30.62 -2.12 -33.36
N ALA A 48 -31.00 -2.37 -34.61
CA ALA A 48 -30.49 -3.53 -35.35
C ALA A 48 -29.00 -3.41 -35.73
N ASP A 49 -28.54 -2.20 -36.04
CA ASP A 49 -27.14 -1.91 -36.37
C ASP A 49 -26.73 -0.49 -35.94
N LEU A 50 -25.93 -0.39 -34.88
CA LEU A 50 -25.48 0.87 -34.31
C LEU A 50 -24.55 1.66 -35.24
N ASN A 51 -23.87 1.02 -36.18
CA ASN A 51 -22.98 1.69 -37.15
C ASN A 51 -23.73 2.62 -38.12
N THR A 52 -25.06 2.59 -38.11
CA THR A 52 -25.86 3.60 -38.83
C THR A 52 -25.79 4.99 -38.20
N TYR A 53 -25.31 5.09 -36.96
CA TYR A 53 -25.16 6.33 -36.21
C TYR A 53 -23.74 6.91 -36.31
N THR A 54 -23.63 8.24 -36.23
CA THR A 54 -22.34 8.93 -36.07
C THR A 54 -22.44 10.10 -35.09
N LEU A 55 -21.36 10.38 -34.35
CA LEU A 55 -21.22 11.57 -33.53
C LEU A 55 -20.31 12.59 -34.21
N LYS A 56 -20.70 13.86 -34.16
CA LYS A 56 -19.96 15.00 -34.71
C LYS A 56 -19.83 16.10 -33.69
N LEU A 57 -18.62 16.64 -33.55
CA LEU A 57 -18.29 17.72 -32.62
C LEU A 57 -18.21 19.07 -33.36
N TYR A 58 -18.80 20.11 -32.79
CA TYR A 58 -18.81 21.49 -33.28
C TYR A 58 -18.23 22.40 -32.21
N VAL A 59 -16.98 22.82 -32.39
CA VAL A 59 -16.29 23.60 -31.36
C VAL A 59 -16.37 25.11 -31.60
N ASN A 60 -16.34 25.88 -30.52
CA ASN A 60 -16.20 27.34 -30.51
C ASN A 60 -17.22 28.03 -31.44
N GLY A 61 -18.48 27.58 -31.39
CA GLY A 61 -19.59 28.14 -32.15
C GLY A 61 -19.54 27.97 -33.67
N LYS A 62 -18.73 27.05 -34.19
CA LYS A 62 -18.70 26.77 -35.64
C LYS A 62 -19.98 26.09 -36.12
N THR A 63 -20.42 26.44 -37.34
CA THR A 63 -21.54 25.79 -38.03
C THR A 63 -21.12 24.53 -38.81
N GLU A 64 -19.82 24.32 -39.00
CA GLU A 64 -19.24 23.13 -39.60
C GLU A 64 -18.61 22.27 -38.51
N ALA A 65 -18.83 20.94 -38.59
CA ALA A 65 -18.25 19.99 -37.65
C ALA A 65 -16.73 19.91 -37.82
N GLN A 66 -16.04 19.42 -36.79
CA GLN A 66 -14.65 18.97 -36.95
C GLN A 66 -14.54 17.91 -38.05
N PRO A 67 -13.40 17.82 -38.76
CA PRO A 67 -13.19 16.86 -39.84
C PRO A 67 -13.34 15.40 -39.37
N GLU A 68 -12.94 15.11 -38.14
CA GLU A 68 -13.05 13.81 -37.50
C GLU A 68 -14.49 13.56 -37.01
N THR A 69 -15.08 12.46 -37.47
CA THR A 69 -16.40 12.00 -37.02
C THR A 69 -16.27 10.63 -36.39
N PHE A 70 -17.00 10.37 -35.31
CA PHE A 70 -17.02 9.05 -34.68
C PHE A 70 -18.12 8.18 -35.29
N SER A 71 -17.72 6.98 -35.74
CA SER A 71 -18.64 5.95 -36.23
C SER A 71 -18.65 4.77 -35.26
N PHE A 72 -19.85 4.29 -34.92
CA PHE A 72 -19.98 3.13 -34.04
C PHE A 72 -19.62 1.83 -34.76
N LYS A 73 -19.20 0.81 -34.00
CA LYS A 73 -19.01 -0.54 -34.55
C LYS A 73 -20.37 -1.13 -34.95
N SER A 74 -20.38 -1.96 -35.99
CA SER A 74 -21.62 -2.64 -36.42
C SER A 74 -22.01 -3.70 -35.40
N THR A 75 -23.10 -3.45 -34.69
CA THR A 75 -23.65 -4.34 -33.66
C THR A 75 -25.12 -4.00 -33.41
N SER A 76 -25.93 -5.00 -33.04
CA SER A 76 -27.26 -4.76 -32.51
C SER A 76 -27.19 -4.34 -31.04
N VAL A 77 -28.03 -3.41 -30.61
CA VAL A 77 -28.11 -2.96 -29.21
C VAL A 77 -29.58 -2.97 -28.76
N PRO A 78 -29.92 -3.62 -27.63
CA PRO A 78 -31.28 -3.61 -27.11
C PRO A 78 -31.74 -2.21 -26.68
N ALA A 79 -33.06 -2.00 -26.60
CA ALA A 79 -33.64 -0.84 -25.91
C ALA A 79 -33.22 -0.83 -24.43
N GLY A 80 -33.08 0.36 -23.83
CA GLY A 80 -32.73 0.49 -22.42
C GLY A 80 -31.23 0.41 -22.12
N THR A 81 -30.38 0.41 -23.14
CA THR A 81 -28.92 0.30 -22.98
C THR A 81 -28.29 1.69 -22.97
N TYR A 82 -27.42 1.92 -21.99
CA TYR A 82 -26.54 3.09 -21.95
C TYR A 82 -25.21 2.76 -22.61
N LEU A 83 -24.67 3.70 -23.39
CA LEU A 83 -23.38 3.60 -24.06
C LEU A 83 -22.56 4.86 -23.79
N THR A 84 -21.26 4.69 -23.58
CA THR A 84 -20.33 5.78 -23.28
C THR A 84 -19.26 5.92 -24.37
N VAL A 85 -19.03 7.15 -24.82
CA VAL A 85 -17.97 7.50 -25.77
C VAL A 85 -17.05 8.53 -25.10
N SER A 86 -15.78 8.18 -24.88
CA SER A 86 -14.82 9.04 -24.19
C SER A 86 -13.61 9.39 -25.08
N MET A 87 -13.00 10.56 -24.84
CA MET A 87 -11.74 10.97 -25.48
C MET A 87 -10.59 10.04 -25.08
N ASP A 88 -10.52 9.71 -23.80
CA ASP A 88 -9.47 8.92 -23.18
C ASP A 88 -10.07 7.75 -22.38
N VAL A 89 -9.35 6.62 -22.35
CA VAL A 89 -9.79 5.42 -21.62
C VAL A 89 -9.30 5.45 -20.19
N ASP A 90 -8.04 5.85 -19.95
CA ASP A 90 -7.41 5.74 -18.64
C ASP A 90 -7.96 6.76 -17.64
N GLY A 91 -8.13 8.03 -18.04
CA GLY A 91 -8.75 9.05 -17.21
C GLY A 91 -10.24 8.82 -17.02
N PHE A 92 -10.96 8.34 -18.05
CA PHE A 92 -12.35 7.89 -17.88
C PHE A 92 -12.46 6.72 -16.90
N THR A 93 -11.59 5.71 -17.00
CA THR A 93 -11.58 4.55 -16.09
C THR A 93 -11.18 4.95 -14.69
N SER A 94 -10.19 5.84 -14.55
CA SER A 94 -9.78 6.38 -13.25
C SER A 94 -10.91 7.19 -12.60
N TYR A 95 -11.70 7.91 -13.38
CA TYR A 95 -12.75 8.78 -12.88
C TYR A 95 -14.08 8.04 -12.59
N PHE A 96 -14.48 7.11 -13.47
CA PHE A 96 -15.76 6.39 -13.39
C PHE A 96 -15.63 4.94 -12.91
N GLY A 97 -14.41 4.44 -12.64
CA GLY A 97 -14.16 3.09 -12.15
C GLY A 97 -14.39 1.98 -13.19
N LYS A 98 -14.70 2.33 -14.44
CA LYS A 98 -14.89 1.37 -15.55
C LYS A 98 -14.44 1.99 -16.88
N ALA A 99 -14.01 1.14 -17.81
CA ALA A 99 -13.67 1.59 -19.15
C ALA A 99 -14.91 2.10 -19.92
N PRO A 100 -14.77 3.10 -20.80
CA PRO A 100 -15.86 3.52 -21.67
C PRO A 100 -16.13 2.44 -22.73
N ASP A 101 -17.37 2.37 -23.23
CA ASP A 101 -17.75 1.42 -24.27
C ASP A 101 -17.02 1.68 -25.60
N TYR A 102 -16.72 2.96 -25.85
CA TYR A 102 -15.99 3.40 -27.03
C TYR A 102 -15.01 4.55 -26.72
N GLN A 103 -13.91 4.58 -27.48
CA GLN A 103 -12.96 5.70 -27.47
C GLN A 103 -13.05 6.51 -28.75
N PHE A 104 -13.08 7.84 -28.62
CA PHE A 104 -12.98 8.80 -29.71
C PHE A 104 -11.97 9.91 -29.37
N SER A 105 -10.70 9.73 -29.73
CA SER A 105 -9.61 10.64 -29.35
C SER A 105 -9.76 12.08 -29.87
N ALA A 106 -10.64 12.34 -30.84
CA ALA A 106 -10.95 13.69 -31.33
C ALA A 106 -12.16 14.34 -30.62
N LEU A 107 -12.71 13.72 -29.58
CA LEU A 107 -13.78 14.27 -28.73
C LEU A 107 -13.26 15.35 -27.76
N ASN A 108 -12.59 16.37 -28.30
CA ASN A 108 -11.92 17.41 -27.52
C ASN A 108 -12.78 18.68 -27.43
N PHE A 109 -13.70 18.72 -26.47
CA PHE A 109 -14.55 19.87 -26.16
C PHE A 109 -14.23 20.48 -24.80
N ASN A 110 -14.60 21.74 -24.54
CA ASN A 110 -14.25 22.43 -23.29
C ASN A 110 -15.46 23.00 -22.56
N GLY A 111 -16.55 22.24 -22.45
CA GLY A 111 -17.70 22.60 -21.61
C GLY A 111 -18.63 23.67 -22.17
N ASP A 112 -18.41 24.15 -23.39
CA ASP A 112 -19.23 25.16 -24.08
C ASP A 112 -19.44 24.87 -25.58
N ASP A 113 -19.08 23.66 -26.02
CA ASP A 113 -19.19 23.20 -27.41
C ASP A 113 -20.44 22.32 -27.66
N SER A 114 -20.84 22.21 -28.93
CA SER A 114 -22.01 21.44 -29.33
C SER A 114 -21.63 20.07 -29.92
N ILE A 115 -22.41 19.04 -29.55
CA ILE A 115 -22.22 17.66 -30.00
C ILE A 115 -23.53 17.19 -30.65
N ALA A 116 -23.45 16.61 -31.84
CA ALA A 116 -24.62 16.14 -32.57
C ALA A 116 -24.50 14.69 -33.01
N LEU A 117 -25.64 14.01 -32.94
CA LEU A 117 -25.84 12.62 -33.32
C LEU A 117 -26.58 12.56 -34.66
N PHE A 118 -26.11 11.73 -35.57
CA PHE A 118 -26.66 11.58 -36.92
C PHE A 118 -27.02 10.12 -37.20
N ILE A 119 -28.04 9.90 -38.03
CA ILE A 119 -28.29 8.64 -38.74
C ILE A 119 -28.07 8.90 -40.23
N GLY A 120 -27.04 8.28 -40.81
CA GLY A 120 -26.56 8.68 -42.15
C GLY A 120 -26.24 10.19 -42.19
N ASP A 121 -26.86 10.92 -43.11
CA ASP A 121 -26.70 12.38 -43.24
C ASP A 121 -27.74 13.20 -42.47
N THR A 122 -28.66 12.55 -41.75
CA THR A 122 -29.74 13.22 -41.00
C THR A 122 -29.33 13.42 -39.56
N GLU A 123 -29.33 14.66 -39.08
CA GLU A 123 -29.14 14.96 -37.66
C GLU A 123 -30.39 14.56 -36.88
N VAL A 124 -30.19 13.77 -35.82
CA VAL A 124 -31.29 13.20 -35.03
C VAL A 124 -31.29 13.69 -33.59
N ASP A 125 -30.14 14.06 -33.03
CA ASP A 125 -30.07 14.64 -31.69
C ASP A 125 -28.89 15.60 -31.55
N ARG A 126 -29.00 16.54 -30.59
CA ARG A 126 -27.93 17.50 -30.31
C ARG A 126 -27.93 17.92 -28.84
N PHE A 127 -26.72 18.09 -28.32
CA PHE A 127 -26.42 18.88 -27.14
C PHE A 127 -25.73 20.19 -27.54
N GLY A 128 -26.14 21.32 -26.97
CA GLY A 128 -25.65 22.66 -27.30
C GLY A 128 -26.32 23.31 -28.52
N GLU A 129 -26.32 24.64 -28.58
CA GLU A 129 -26.93 25.39 -29.69
C GLU A 129 -26.06 25.33 -30.97
N ALA A 130 -26.67 25.03 -32.12
CA ALA A 130 -25.95 24.96 -33.39
C ALA A 130 -25.37 26.32 -33.80
N GLY A 131 -24.08 26.36 -34.13
CA GLY A 131 -23.39 27.58 -34.58
C GLY A 131 -23.20 28.65 -33.48
N LYS A 132 -23.25 28.25 -32.20
CA LYS A 132 -23.08 29.13 -31.06
C LYS A 132 -22.08 28.55 -30.07
N ASP A 133 -21.23 29.43 -29.55
CA ASP A 133 -20.33 29.16 -28.43
C ASP A 133 -21.12 29.32 -27.12
N GLY A 134 -21.06 28.32 -26.26
CA GLY A 134 -21.79 28.24 -24.99
C GLY A 134 -21.25 29.15 -23.89
N THR A 135 -20.08 29.80 -24.05
CA THR A 135 -19.48 30.68 -23.04
C THR A 135 -20.50 31.73 -22.54
N GLY A 136 -20.73 31.79 -21.22
CA GLY A 136 -21.65 32.71 -20.56
C GLY A 136 -23.14 32.40 -20.77
N THR A 137 -23.49 31.24 -21.31
CA THR A 137 -24.87 30.79 -21.50
C THR A 137 -25.31 29.81 -20.42
N ALA A 138 -26.62 29.50 -20.37
CA ALA A 138 -27.16 28.57 -19.37
C ALA A 138 -26.69 27.11 -19.55
N TRP A 139 -26.12 26.77 -20.71
CA TRP A 139 -25.63 25.41 -21.00
C TRP A 139 -24.10 25.32 -20.98
N GLU A 140 -23.42 26.28 -20.34
CA GLU A 140 -21.98 26.23 -20.06
C GLU A 140 -21.70 25.34 -18.84
N TYR A 141 -20.76 24.40 -18.97
CA TYR A 141 -20.41 23.38 -17.98
C TYR A 141 -18.90 23.07 -17.94
N ILE A 142 -18.05 24.06 -18.21
CA ILE A 142 -16.58 23.94 -18.07
C ILE A 142 -16.22 23.29 -16.73
N ASP A 143 -15.32 22.32 -16.73
CA ASP A 143 -14.94 21.56 -15.51
C ASP A 143 -16.20 21.07 -14.76
N GLY A 144 -17.15 20.49 -15.49
CA GLY A 144 -18.52 20.19 -15.09
C GLY A 144 -19.20 19.14 -15.98
N TRP A 145 -20.52 18.98 -15.81
CA TRP A 145 -21.36 18.08 -16.58
C TRP A 145 -22.70 18.70 -16.96
N ALA A 146 -23.36 18.11 -17.96
CA ALA A 146 -24.76 18.33 -18.27
C ALA A 146 -25.46 17.00 -18.59
N TYR A 147 -26.70 16.82 -18.15
CA TYR A 147 -27.47 15.63 -18.46
C TYR A 147 -28.91 15.93 -18.83
N ARG A 148 -29.49 15.04 -19.63
CA ARG A 148 -30.85 15.19 -20.12
C ARG A 148 -31.82 14.73 -19.04
N LYS A 149 -32.79 15.58 -18.71
CA LYS A 149 -33.91 15.26 -17.82
C LYS A 149 -34.70 14.09 -18.39
N SER A 150 -35.13 13.20 -17.49
CA SER A 150 -35.99 12.08 -17.88
C SER A 150 -37.39 12.56 -18.30
N ALA A 151 -37.84 12.12 -19.49
CA ALA A 151 -39.18 12.41 -20.01
C ALA A 151 -40.33 11.73 -19.24
N TYR A 152 -40.00 10.95 -18.22
CA TYR A 152 -40.98 10.17 -17.46
C TYR A 152 -41.20 10.72 -16.05
N SER A 153 -40.31 11.60 -15.55
CA SER A 153 -40.60 12.41 -14.36
C SER A 153 -41.38 13.68 -14.71
N ASP A 154 -41.32 14.13 -15.97
CA ASP A 154 -42.09 15.26 -16.49
C ASP A 154 -42.75 14.92 -17.84
N SER A 155 -44.08 14.73 -17.80
CA SER A 155 -44.93 14.39 -18.96
C SER A 155 -44.94 15.41 -20.11
N THR A 156 -44.28 16.57 -19.96
CA THR A 156 -44.16 17.59 -21.00
C THR A 156 -42.91 17.45 -21.88
N LEU A 157 -41.98 16.55 -21.51
CA LEU A 157 -40.72 16.30 -22.21
C LEU A 157 -40.85 15.08 -23.16
N SER A 158 -40.14 15.12 -24.29
CA SER A 158 -40.16 14.05 -25.31
C SER A 158 -39.34 12.83 -24.89
N LYS A 159 -39.90 11.61 -25.01
CA LYS A 159 -39.20 10.32 -24.81
C LYS A 159 -38.20 9.97 -25.92
N ALA A 160 -37.97 10.85 -26.90
CA ALA A 160 -37.16 10.59 -28.10
C ALA A 160 -36.15 11.71 -28.36
N ALA A 161 -35.11 11.38 -29.11
CA ALA A 161 -34.15 12.33 -29.68
C ALA A 161 -34.88 13.51 -30.35
N ASN A 162 -34.40 14.74 -30.12
CA ASN A 162 -35.17 15.95 -30.42
C ASN A 162 -35.01 16.43 -31.87
N GLY A 163 -34.82 15.51 -32.82
CA GLY A 163 -34.72 15.80 -34.26
C GLY A 163 -33.59 16.78 -34.62
N GLY A 164 -32.48 16.75 -33.88
CA GLY A 164 -31.34 17.68 -34.03
C GLY A 164 -31.54 19.06 -33.40
N ALA A 165 -32.67 19.32 -32.74
CA ALA A 165 -32.89 20.57 -32.01
C ALA A 165 -32.38 20.49 -30.57
N PHE A 166 -31.64 21.50 -30.13
CA PHE A 166 -31.30 21.67 -28.72
C PHE A 166 -32.36 22.51 -27.99
N ASN A 167 -32.88 21.98 -26.89
CA ASN A 167 -33.74 22.70 -25.96
C ASN A 167 -33.13 22.60 -24.56
N SER A 168 -32.65 23.72 -24.02
CA SER A 168 -32.01 23.75 -22.69
C SER A 168 -32.93 23.30 -21.56
N ASP A 169 -34.24 23.45 -21.70
CA ASP A 169 -35.20 23.06 -20.65
C ASP A 169 -35.19 21.54 -20.41
N ASN A 170 -34.78 20.76 -21.40
CA ASN A 170 -34.67 19.31 -21.34
C ASN A 170 -33.42 18.83 -20.58
N TRP A 171 -32.59 19.73 -20.07
CA TRP A 171 -31.29 19.39 -19.47
C TRP A 171 -31.13 20.01 -18.08
N ASP A 172 -30.38 19.32 -17.25
CA ASP A 172 -29.80 19.85 -16.03
C ASP A 172 -28.31 20.10 -16.26
N PHE A 173 -27.85 21.27 -15.84
CA PHE A 173 -26.49 21.73 -16.01
C PHE A 173 -25.87 21.91 -14.63
N SER A 174 -24.67 21.37 -14.44
CA SER A 174 -23.89 21.63 -13.22
C SER A 174 -23.50 23.11 -13.11
N GLY A 175 -23.19 23.75 -14.23
CA GLY A 175 -22.56 25.06 -14.28
C GLY A 175 -21.03 24.98 -14.33
N ILE A 176 -20.36 26.11 -14.32
CA ILE A 176 -18.90 26.19 -14.47
C ILE A 176 -18.14 25.82 -13.18
N ASN A 177 -17.02 25.11 -13.33
CA ASN A 177 -16.05 24.76 -12.28
C ASN A 177 -16.61 23.92 -11.12
N VAL A 178 -17.76 23.26 -11.30
CA VAL A 178 -18.35 22.42 -10.24
C VAL A 178 -17.43 21.26 -9.84
N LEU A 179 -16.57 20.80 -10.74
CA LEU A 179 -15.61 19.72 -10.48
C LEU A 179 -14.22 20.23 -10.05
N LYS A 180 -13.96 21.55 -10.07
CA LYS A 180 -12.62 22.14 -9.90
C LYS A 180 -12.17 22.37 -8.46
N ASP A 181 -13.10 22.63 -7.54
CA ASP A 181 -12.80 23.00 -6.16
C ASP A 181 -13.11 21.90 -5.14
N LYS A 182 -13.60 20.73 -5.60
CA LYS A 182 -14.12 19.62 -4.78
C LYS A 182 -15.17 20.07 -3.72
N SER A 183 -15.71 21.29 -3.82
CA SER A 183 -16.56 21.92 -2.80
C SER A 183 -18.04 21.57 -2.97
N VAL A 184 -18.42 21.16 -4.18
CA VAL A 184 -19.56 20.25 -4.35
C VAL A 184 -19.07 18.84 -4.02
N LYS A 185 -19.33 18.47 -2.77
CA LYS A 185 -18.90 17.22 -2.14
C LYS A 185 -19.20 15.99 -3.01
N ASN A 186 -18.15 15.32 -3.43
CA ASN A 186 -18.17 13.95 -3.96
C ASN A 186 -18.45 12.89 -2.87
N THR A 187 -19.30 13.19 -1.87
CA THR A 187 -19.56 12.29 -0.71
C THR A 187 -21.00 12.33 -0.19
N THR A 188 -21.97 12.83 -0.95
CA THR A 188 -23.40 12.75 -0.54
C THR A 188 -24.40 12.43 -1.66
N SER A 189 -23.92 12.04 -2.85
CA SER A 189 -24.79 11.47 -3.88
C SER A 189 -23.93 10.61 -4.80
N GLY A 190 -24.14 9.30 -4.80
CA GLY A 190 -23.29 8.32 -5.50
C GLY A 190 -23.30 8.35 -7.03
N HIS A 191 -23.44 9.51 -7.70
CA HIS A 191 -23.41 9.59 -9.17
C HIS A 191 -22.86 10.94 -9.67
N ILE A 192 -21.82 10.89 -10.52
CA ILE A 192 -21.43 11.99 -11.43
C ILE A 192 -22.04 11.68 -12.78
N MET A 193 -22.81 12.61 -13.34
CA MET A 193 -23.72 12.27 -14.42
C MET A 193 -23.04 12.04 -15.78
N PRO A 194 -23.50 11.05 -16.58
CA PRO A 194 -24.24 9.85 -16.16
C PRO A 194 -23.49 8.58 -16.54
N VAL A 195 -23.55 7.59 -15.66
CA VAL A 195 -23.11 6.23 -15.94
C VAL A 195 -24.14 5.27 -15.32
N ALA A 196 -25.41 5.49 -15.73
CA ALA A 196 -26.69 4.87 -15.35
C ALA A 196 -27.28 5.19 -13.95
N GLY A 197 -28.07 6.27 -13.88
CA GLY A 197 -28.99 6.59 -12.79
C GLY A 197 -30.26 7.27 -13.33
N ILE A 198 -31.42 6.75 -12.93
CA ILE A 198 -32.82 7.04 -13.38
C ILE A 198 -33.26 6.27 -14.64
N VAL A 199 -33.69 5.01 -14.44
CA VAL A 199 -34.86 4.50 -15.17
C VAL A 199 -36.09 5.20 -14.60
N PRO A 200 -37.11 5.47 -15.41
CA PRO A 200 -38.33 5.98 -14.84
C PRO A 200 -39.39 4.93 -14.58
N GLU A 201 -40.20 5.21 -13.56
CA GLU A 201 -41.43 4.48 -13.25
C GLU A 201 -42.31 4.25 -14.49
N ALA A 202 -42.51 2.95 -14.77
CA ALA A 202 -43.65 2.26 -15.39
C ALA A 202 -44.53 2.96 -16.45
N GLU A 203 -44.78 2.24 -17.55
CA GLU A 203 -46.11 2.24 -18.15
C GLU A 203 -46.91 1.04 -17.62
N ILE A 204 -47.79 1.33 -16.66
CA ILE A 204 -49.05 0.60 -16.47
C ILE A 204 -49.94 0.92 -17.68
N VAL A 205 -50.29 -0.10 -18.45
CA VAL A 205 -51.56 -0.09 -19.20
C VAL A 205 -52.63 -0.63 -18.26
N ASP A 206 -53.48 0.29 -17.81
CA ASP A 206 -54.63 0.08 -16.94
C ASP A 206 -55.67 -0.87 -17.57
N GLY A 207 -56.21 -1.76 -16.74
CA GLY A 207 -57.30 -2.65 -17.11
C GLY A 207 -57.57 -3.83 -16.18
N GLY A 208 -57.34 -3.71 -14.87
CA GLY A 208 -57.80 -4.72 -13.91
C GLY A 208 -57.22 -4.58 -12.51
N THR A 209 -57.94 -3.82 -11.67
CA THR A 209 -57.79 -3.70 -10.21
C THR A 209 -56.87 -4.72 -9.51
N ASP A 210 -55.70 -4.27 -9.06
CA ASP A 210 -55.16 -4.73 -7.78
C ASP A 210 -54.35 -3.61 -7.10
N SER A 211 -54.40 -3.59 -5.78
CA SER A 211 -53.87 -2.55 -4.92
C SER A 211 -52.80 -3.15 -4.01
N GLY A 212 -51.52 -2.81 -4.23
CA GLY A 212 -50.48 -2.84 -3.17
C GLY A 212 -49.48 -4.00 -3.18
N SER A 213 -48.23 -3.65 -2.81
CA SER A 213 -47.08 -4.51 -2.47
C SER A 213 -46.40 -5.25 -3.63
N THR A 214 -45.08 -5.09 -3.77
CA THR A 214 -44.24 -6.21 -4.20
C THR A 214 -44.51 -7.33 -3.18
N ASP A 215 -45.27 -8.35 -3.58
CA ASP A 215 -45.63 -9.46 -2.69
C ASP A 215 -44.40 -10.31 -2.43
N ILE A 216 -43.62 -9.92 -1.42
CA ILE A 216 -42.49 -10.72 -0.93
C ILE A 216 -42.98 -11.92 -0.12
N GLY A 217 -44.28 -12.14 0.03
CA GLY A 217 -44.89 -13.20 0.83
C GLY A 217 -44.91 -12.89 2.32
N THR A 218 -45.27 -13.90 3.11
CA THR A 218 -45.22 -13.84 4.58
C THR A 218 -44.05 -14.66 5.12
N CYS A 219 -43.61 -14.30 6.33
CA CYS A 219 -42.58 -15.05 7.03
C CYS A 219 -42.98 -16.52 7.20
N GLY A 220 -42.05 -17.42 6.91
CA GLY A 220 -42.27 -18.87 6.93
C GLY A 220 -42.92 -19.43 5.66
N ASP A 221 -43.10 -18.62 4.61
CA ASP A 221 -43.48 -19.14 3.30
C ASP A 221 -42.34 -20.01 2.75
N GLY A 222 -42.64 -21.27 2.43
CA GLY A 222 -41.66 -22.26 1.98
C GLY A 222 -41.10 -22.06 0.56
N ASN A 223 -41.16 -20.83 0.03
CA ASN A 223 -40.60 -20.41 -1.25
C ASN A 223 -39.37 -19.50 -1.09
N ALA A 224 -38.86 -19.29 0.12
CA ALA A 224 -37.58 -18.63 0.31
C ALA A 224 -36.46 -19.47 -0.35
N THR A 225 -35.57 -18.81 -1.08
CA THR A 225 -34.34 -19.39 -1.61
C THR A 225 -33.32 -19.44 -0.48
N LEU A 226 -32.70 -20.59 -0.27
CA LEU A 226 -31.64 -20.72 0.73
C LEU A 226 -30.38 -19.97 0.29
N ILE A 227 -29.68 -19.35 1.22
CA ILE A 227 -28.42 -18.65 0.98
C ILE A 227 -27.36 -19.60 0.43
N SER A 228 -27.27 -20.84 0.95
CA SER A 228 -26.43 -21.91 0.37
C SER A 228 -26.68 -22.15 -1.12
N THR A 229 -27.92 -21.99 -1.59
CA THR A 229 -28.27 -22.10 -3.01
C THR A 229 -27.88 -20.84 -3.81
N ILE A 230 -27.92 -19.66 -3.20
CA ILE A 230 -27.48 -18.41 -3.81
C ILE A 230 -25.97 -18.40 -3.96
N GLN A 231 -25.24 -18.69 -2.89
CA GLN A 231 -23.78 -18.80 -2.89
C GLN A 231 -23.33 -19.92 -3.84
N GLY A 232 -23.85 -21.13 -3.64
CA GLY A 232 -23.37 -22.31 -4.36
C GLY A 232 -21.95 -22.70 -3.95
N SER A 233 -21.37 -23.67 -4.66
CA SER A 233 -20.04 -24.22 -4.34
C SER A 233 -18.91 -23.70 -5.23
N GLY A 234 -19.15 -22.63 -5.96
CA GLY A 234 -18.18 -22.02 -6.86
C GLY A 234 -17.97 -20.56 -6.46
N SER A 235 -16.94 -19.92 -7.01
CA SER A 235 -16.56 -18.54 -6.68
C SER A 235 -17.47 -17.46 -7.28
N SER A 236 -18.69 -17.81 -7.67
CA SER A 236 -19.69 -16.90 -8.23
C SER A 236 -21.05 -17.58 -8.27
N SER A 237 -22.09 -16.82 -8.01
CA SER A 237 -23.45 -17.33 -7.98
C SER A 237 -23.96 -17.72 -9.36
N ALA A 238 -24.63 -18.87 -9.46
CA ALA A 238 -25.41 -19.23 -10.65
C ALA A 238 -26.70 -18.40 -10.80
N LEU A 239 -27.05 -17.61 -9.78
CA LEU A 239 -28.27 -16.81 -9.70
C LEU A 239 -28.05 -15.32 -9.97
N VAL A 240 -26.85 -14.91 -10.38
CA VAL A 240 -26.54 -13.50 -10.72
C VAL A 240 -27.60 -12.91 -11.66
N GLY A 241 -28.10 -11.74 -11.29
CA GLY A 241 -29.12 -11.03 -12.01
C GLY A 241 -30.56 -11.41 -11.66
N GLN A 242 -30.76 -12.53 -10.96
CA GLN A 242 -32.09 -13.01 -10.56
C GLN A 242 -32.58 -12.33 -9.29
N GLN A 243 -33.90 -12.12 -9.22
CA GLN A 243 -34.58 -11.68 -8.01
C GLN A 243 -34.88 -12.91 -7.14
N VAL A 244 -34.42 -12.89 -5.89
CA VAL A 244 -34.63 -13.95 -4.90
C VAL A 244 -35.34 -13.40 -3.67
N THR A 245 -36.04 -14.27 -2.94
CA THR A 245 -36.55 -13.96 -1.60
C THR A 245 -35.85 -14.86 -0.60
N VAL A 246 -35.25 -14.29 0.44
CA VAL A 246 -34.48 -15.03 1.45
C VAL A 246 -35.08 -14.79 2.84
N GLU A 247 -34.91 -15.76 3.74
CA GLU A 247 -35.18 -15.62 5.17
C GLU A 247 -33.93 -15.99 5.97
N ALA A 248 -33.40 -15.06 6.76
CA ALA A 248 -32.17 -15.28 7.52
C ALA A 248 -32.03 -14.30 8.68
N VAL A 249 -31.06 -14.54 9.57
CA VAL A 249 -30.78 -13.71 10.75
C VAL A 249 -29.71 -12.67 10.44
N VAL A 250 -30.01 -11.41 10.70
CA VAL A 250 -29.03 -10.32 10.70
C VAL A 250 -28.07 -10.51 11.87
N TYR A 251 -26.81 -10.85 11.60
CA TYR A 251 -25.83 -11.08 12.66
C TYR A 251 -24.82 -9.94 12.82
N GLN A 252 -24.66 -9.09 11.82
CA GLN A 252 -23.79 -7.91 11.85
C GLN A 252 -24.39 -6.81 10.96
N ASN A 253 -24.58 -5.61 11.52
CA ASN A 253 -25.14 -4.46 10.80
C ASN A 253 -24.04 -3.41 10.58
N GLN A 254 -23.80 -3.04 9.32
CA GLN A 254 -22.84 -2.02 8.89
C GLN A 254 -23.50 -0.92 8.03
N GLN A 255 -24.82 -0.68 8.16
CA GLN A 255 -25.55 0.23 7.27
C GLN A 255 -25.03 1.67 7.33
N THR A 256 -24.41 2.05 8.45
CA THR A 256 -23.82 3.38 8.66
C THR A 256 -22.36 3.49 8.25
N SER A 257 -21.66 2.37 8.07
CA SER A 257 -20.20 2.35 7.89
C SER A 257 -19.73 1.66 6.62
N ALA A 258 -20.45 0.64 6.13
CA ALA A 258 -20.17 -0.10 4.90
C ALA A 258 -21.42 -0.29 4.02
N GLU A 259 -22.43 0.58 4.19
CA GLU A 259 -23.63 0.66 3.34
C GLU A 259 -24.50 -0.62 3.27
N GLY A 260 -24.37 -1.53 4.24
CA GLY A 260 -25.14 -2.76 4.23
C GLY A 260 -25.09 -3.57 5.53
N TYR A 261 -25.49 -4.83 5.47
CA TYR A 261 -25.53 -5.71 6.64
C TYR A 261 -25.38 -7.17 6.24
N PHE A 262 -24.93 -8.01 7.16
CA PHE A 262 -24.74 -9.44 6.93
C PHE A 262 -25.90 -10.25 7.53
N ILE A 263 -26.43 -11.16 6.72
CA ILE A 263 -27.41 -12.15 7.14
C ILE A 263 -26.84 -13.56 6.97
N GLN A 264 -27.26 -14.48 7.83
CA GLN A 264 -26.90 -15.89 7.73
C GLN A 264 -28.08 -16.76 8.16
N GLU A 265 -28.23 -17.91 7.49
CA GLU A 265 -29.30 -18.87 7.79
C GLU A 265 -29.23 -19.38 9.22
N GLU A 266 -30.39 -19.73 9.77
CA GLU A 266 -30.43 -20.48 11.00
C GLU A 266 -30.01 -21.93 10.79
N GLU A 267 -29.53 -22.57 11.86
CA GLU A 267 -29.13 -24.00 11.86
C GLU A 267 -30.20 -24.95 11.30
N ALA A 268 -31.48 -24.58 11.38
CA ALA A 268 -32.58 -25.38 10.86
C ALA A 268 -32.69 -25.36 9.33
N ASP A 269 -32.21 -24.30 8.69
CA ASP A 269 -32.31 -24.04 7.26
C ASP A 269 -30.97 -24.28 6.53
N SER A 270 -29.85 -24.34 7.27
CA SER A 270 -28.54 -24.74 6.75
C SER A 270 -28.57 -26.11 6.06
N ASP A 271 -27.85 -26.23 4.95
CA ASP A 271 -27.73 -27.48 4.19
C ASP A 271 -26.67 -28.44 4.75
N GLY A 272 -25.86 -27.97 5.71
CA GLY A 272 -24.81 -28.71 6.38
C GLY A 272 -23.63 -29.09 5.46
N ASN A 273 -23.47 -28.41 4.33
CA ASN A 273 -22.42 -28.66 3.35
C ASN A 273 -21.30 -27.62 3.49
N GLU A 274 -20.11 -28.07 3.91
CA GLU A 274 -18.93 -27.20 4.08
C GLU A 274 -18.44 -26.56 2.77
N ALA A 275 -18.93 -27.00 1.61
CA ALA A 275 -18.58 -26.42 0.31
C ALA A 275 -19.46 -25.22 -0.09
N THR A 276 -20.46 -24.84 0.71
CA THR A 276 -21.42 -23.77 0.41
C THR A 276 -21.56 -22.84 1.61
N SER A 277 -21.56 -21.53 1.37
CA SER A 277 -21.76 -20.55 2.44
C SER A 277 -23.23 -20.37 2.80
N GLU A 278 -23.51 -20.25 4.09
CA GLU A 278 -24.84 -19.93 4.64
C GLU A 278 -25.03 -18.42 4.88
N GLY A 279 -24.01 -17.61 4.62
CA GLY A 279 -23.97 -16.19 4.87
C GLY A 279 -23.95 -15.38 3.57
N ILE A 280 -24.48 -14.17 3.62
CA ILE A 280 -24.44 -13.25 2.47
C ILE A 280 -24.49 -11.79 2.95
N PHE A 281 -23.80 -10.93 2.23
CA PHE A 281 -23.87 -9.49 2.43
C PHE A 281 -25.08 -8.91 1.70
N VAL A 282 -25.79 -8.00 2.35
CA VAL A 282 -26.91 -7.25 1.78
C VAL A 282 -26.52 -5.79 1.67
N PHE A 283 -26.32 -5.31 0.45
CA PHE A 283 -26.04 -3.91 0.13
C PHE A 283 -27.37 -3.13 0.12
N ASP A 284 -27.75 -2.63 1.29
CA ASP A 284 -28.92 -1.77 1.49
C ASP A 284 -28.81 -0.90 2.74
N THR A 285 -29.03 0.41 2.56
CA THR A 285 -29.13 1.40 3.65
C THR A 285 -30.55 1.94 3.84
N SER A 286 -31.47 1.58 2.94
CA SER A 286 -32.80 2.18 2.89
C SER A 286 -33.78 1.61 3.92
N LEU A 287 -33.62 0.32 4.27
CA LEU A 287 -34.47 -0.38 5.23
C LEU A 287 -33.67 -0.73 6.49
N PRO A 288 -33.93 -0.08 7.64
CA PRO A 288 -33.14 -0.30 8.84
C PRO A 288 -33.37 -1.70 9.42
N VAL A 289 -32.28 -2.36 9.83
CA VAL A 289 -32.32 -3.66 10.52
C VAL A 289 -31.57 -3.61 11.85
N THR A 290 -31.85 -4.54 12.76
CA THR A 290 -31.11 -4.70 14.01
C THR A 290 -30.46 -6.08 14.06
N VAL A 291 -29.26 -6.17 14.64
CA VAL A 291 -28.62 -7.46 14.93
C VAL A 291 -29.57 -8.33 15.78
N GLY A 292 -29.80 -9.56 15.35
CA GLY A 292 -30.77 -10.50 15.93
C GLY A 292 -32.16 -10.48 15.28
N ASP A 293 -32.43 -9.60 14.31
CA ASP A 293 -33.66 -9.69 13.50
C ASP A 293 -33.57 -10.90 12.55
N LYS A 294 -34.62 -11.72 12.51
CA LYS A 294 -34.87 -12.64 11.38
C LYS A 294 -35.64 -11.86 10.35
N VAL A 295 -35.07 -11.67 9.17
CA VAL A 295 -35.66 -10.87 8.10
C VAL A 295 -36.06 -11.77 6.94
N ARG A 296 -37.20 -11.45 6.32
CA ARG A 296 -37.57 -11.91 4.99
C ARG A 296 -37.38 -10.74 4.03
N LEU A 297 -36.53 -10.88 3.02
CA LEU A 297 -36.28 -9.80 2.07
C LEU A 297 -36.27 -10.32 0.63
N SER A 298 -36.68 -9.47 -0.30
CA SER A 298 -36.55 -9.73 -1.73
C SER A 298 -35.51 -8.80 -2.34
N ALA A 299 -34.45 -9.38 -2.90
CA ALA A 299 -33.32 -8.66 -3.47
C ALA A 299 -32.80 -9.33 -4.74
N LYS A 300 -31.97 -8.61 -5.49
CA LYS A 300 -31.29 -9.10 -6.68
C LYS A 300 -29.92 -9.65 -6.30
N VAL A 301 -29.60 -10.85 -6.78
CA VAL A 301 -28.26 -11.43 -6.63
C VAL A 301 -27.28 -10.73 -7.58
N SER A 302 -26.14 -10.30 -7.05
CA SER A 302 -25.11 -9.57 -7.77
C SER A 302 -23.72 -10.09 -7.41
N GLU A 303 -22.74 -9.80 -8.26
CA GLU A 303 -21.31 -9.97 -7.98
C GLU A 303 -20.67 -8.60 -7.82
N TYR A 304 -19.97 -8.38 -6.71
CA TYR A 304 -19.21 -7.16 -6.50
C TYR A 304 -17.82 -7.49 -5.95
N LYS A 305 -16.77 -7.06 -6.67
CA LYS A 305 -15.36 -7.39 -6.36
C LYS A 305 -15.09 -8.89 -6.14
N GLY A 306 -15.87 -9.71 -6.84
CA GLY A 306 -15.81 -11.18 -6.78
C GLY A 306 -16.42 -11.80 -5.53
N LEU A 307 -17.37 -11.10 -4.90
CA LEU A 307 -18.25 -11.63 -3.86
C LEU A 307 -19.69 -11.70 -4.35
N THR A 308 -20.42 -12.71 -3.87
CA THR A 308 -21.86 -12.80 -4.04
C THR A 308 -22.56 -11.93 -3.00
N GLU A 309 -23.38 -10.98 -3.45
CA GLU A 309 -24.16 -10.11 -2.57
C GLU A 309 -25.63 -9.99 -3.01
N LEU A 310 -26.47 -9.53 -2.09
CA LEU A 310 -27.84 -9.13 -2.36
C LEU A 310 -27.92 -7.60 -2.44
N SER A 311 -28.44 -7.10 -3.56
CA SER A 311 -28.57 -5.67 -3.84
C SER A 311 -29.99 -5.33 -4.31
N SER A 312 -30.31 -4.05 -4.50
CA SER A 312 -31.61 -3.62 -5.03
C SER A 312 -32.80 -4.20 -4.23
N VAL A 313 -32.75 -4.07 -2.90
CA VAL A 313 -33.78 -4.61 -2.00
C VAL A 313 -35.14 -3.97 -2.33
N SER A 314 -36.11 -4.81 -2.69
CA SER A 314 -37.46 -4.40 -3.14
C SER A 314 -38.53 -4.54 -2.06
N GLY A 315 -38.17 -5.14 -0.92
CA GLY A 315 -39.02 -5.27 0.27
C GLY A 315 -38.32 -6.05 1.38
N LEU A 316 -38.63 -5.72 2.63
CA LEU A 316 -38.14 -6.37 3.83
C LEU A 316 -39.25 -6.47 4.89
N ILE A 317 -39.38 -7.65 5.51
CA ILE A 317 -40.22 -7.90 6.69
C ILE A 317 -39.33 -8.43 7.81
N VAL A 318 -39.45 -7.85 9.01
CA VAL A 318 -38.85 -8.43 10.22
C VAL A 318 -39.80 -9.50 10.76
N CYS A 319 -39.42 -10.77 10.61
CA CYS A 319 -40.21 -11.93 11.02
C CYS A 319 -40.22 -12.14 12.53
N SER A 320 -39.07 -11.94 13.16
CA SER A 320 -38.88 -11.98 14.61
C SER A 320 -37.65 -11.16 14.99
N GLN A 321 -37.54 -10.78 16.26
CA GLN A 321 -36.44 -9.97 16.78
C GLN A 321 -35.75 -10.69 17.94
N ASN A 322 -34.51 -10.29 18.25
CA ASN A 322 -33.70 -10.84 19.34
C ASN A 322 -33.51 -12.37 19.24
N ASN A 323 -33.39 -12.88 18.02
CA ASN A 323 -33.04 -14.27 17.79
C ASN A 323 -31.59 -14.54 18.24
N THR A 324 -31.30 -15.78 18.60
CA THR A 324 -29.93 -16.22 18.83
C THR A 324 -29.14 -16.08 17.53
N LEU A 325 -27.95 -15.48 17.60
CA LEU A 325 -27.08 -15.36 16.42
C LEU A 325 -26.56 -16.73 15.98
N PRO A 326 -26.35 -16.96 14.67
CA PRO A 326 -25.65 -18.13 14.18
C PRO A 326 -24.29 -18.33 14.88
N ALA A 327 -23.95 -19.59 15.12
CA ALA A 327 -22.65 -19.94 15.67
C ALA A 327 -21.55 -19.48 14.70
N ALA A 328 -20.42 -19.01 15.24
CA ALA A 328 -19.30 -18.62 14.40
C ALA A 328 -18.61 -19.89 13.85
N THR A 329 -18.39 -19.95 12.55
CA THR A 329 -17.59 -21.00 11.93
C THR A 329 -16.11 -20.78 12.27
N ALA A 330 -15.45 -21.82 12.78
CA ALA A 330 -14.05 -21.74 13.17
C ALA A 330 -13.13 -21.92 11.94
N ILE A 331 -12.22 -20.97 11.73
CA ILE A 331 -11.16 -21.03 10.72
C ILE A 331 -9.82 -21.13 11.44
N THR A 332 -8.91 -21.96 10.92
CA THR A 332 -7.54 -22.04 11.43
C THR A 332 -6.56 -21.76 10.30
N LEU A 333 -5.66 -20.80 10.53
CA LEU A 333 -4.54 -20.51 9.65
C LEU A 333 -3.34 -21.44 9.97
N PRO A 334 -2.58 -21.90 8.97
CA PRO A 334 -2.82 -21.70 7.54
C PRO A 334 -3.99 -22.55 7.02
N VAL A 335 -4.74 -22.00 6.07
CA VAL A 335 -5.73 -22.79 5.30
C VAL A 335 -5.04 -23.64 4.24
N THR A 336 -5.70 -24.72 3.80
CA THR A 336 -5.14 -25.59 2.75
C THR A 336 -5.24 -24.99 1.35
N SER A 337 -6.22 -24.09 1.15
CA SER A 337 -6.45 -23.33 -0.07
C SER A 337 -7.32 -22.11 0.27
N LEU A 338 -7.29 -21.07 -0.58
CA LEU A 338 -8.14 -19.89 -0.41
C LEU A 338 -9.64 -20.18 -0.58
N GLU A 339 -10.00 -21.33 -1.16
CA GLU A 339 -11.38 -21.83 -1.23
C GLU A 339 -12.00 -21.97 0.16
N ALA A 340 -11.19 -22.21 1.20
CA ALA A 340 -11.68 -22.28 2.58
C ALA A 340 -12.29 -20.95 3.06
N PHE A 341 -11.91 -19.81 2.48
CA PHE A 341 -12.52 -18.52 2.78
C PHE A 341 -13.78 -18.28 1.95
N GLU A 342 -13.79 -18.69 0.68
CA GLU A 342 -14.96 -18.66 -0.20
C GLU A 342 -16.14 -19.46 0.39
N GLN A 343 -15.85 -20.65 0.90
CA GLN A 343 -16.84 -21.55 1.51
C GLN A 343 -17.56 -20.96 2.72
N VAL A 344 -17.03 -19.88 3.29
CA VAL A 344 -17.62 -19.16 4.43
C VAL A 344 -17.85 -17.68 4.12
N GLU A 345 -17.89 -17.30 2.85
CA GLU A 345 -18.14 -15.93 2.39
C GLU A 345 -19.43 -15.37 3.02
N GLY A 346 -19.36 -14.20 3.66
CA GLY A 346 -20.53 -13.59 4.28
C GLY A 346 -21.02 -14.26 5.56
N MET A 347 -20.41 -15.38 5.99
CA MET A 347 -20.73 -16.03 7.26
C MET A 347 -20.06 -15.33 8.44
N ARG A 348 -20.64 -15.53 9.62
CA ARG A 348 -20.01 -15.22 10.89
C ARG A 348 -18.90 -16.24 11.16
N VAL A 349 -17.67 -15.77 11.24
CA VAL A 349 -16.47 -16.60 11.41
C VAL A 349 -15.67 -16.22 12.65
N SER A 350 -14.81 -17.11 13.11
CA SER A 350 -13.82 -16.84 14.15
C SER A 350 -12.48 -17.48 13.80
N LEU A 351 -11.38 -16.78 14.05
CA LEU A 351 -10.05 -17.38 13.93
C LEU A 351 -9.75 -18.16 15.21
N ALA A 352 -9.63 -19.48 15.10
CA ALA A 352 -9.47 -20.40 16.23
C ALA A 352 -8.00 -20.63 16.64
N ASN A 353 -7.06 -20.02 15.93
CA ASN A 353 -5.64 -20.04 16.25
C ASN A 353 -5.37 -19.53 17.68
N SER A 354 -4.49 -20.22 18.40
CA SER A 354 -4.07 -19.81 19.75
C SER A 354 -2.90 -18.82 19.77
N ASN A 355 -2.32 -18.52 18.61
CA ASN A 355 -1.02 -17.83 18.48
C ASN A 355 -0.99 -16.89 17.26
N LEU A 356 -2.07 -16.15 17.00
CA LEU A 356 -2.03 -15.14 15.94
C LEU A 356 -1.17 -13.96 16.36
N VAL A 357 -0.52 -13.37 15.36
CA VAL A 357 0.24 -12.13 15.49
C VAL A 357 -0.22 -11.12 14.45
N VAL A 358 -0.09 -9.84 14.76
CA VAL A 358 -0.11 -8.77 13.75
C VAL A 358 1.14 -8.92 12.90
N SER A 359 0.98 -9.09 11.59
CA SER A 359 2.09 -9.39 10.67
C SER A 359 2.41 -8.26 9.71
N ASP A 360 1.47 -7.36 9.42
CA ASP A 360 1.66 -6.25 8.48
C ASP A 360 0.62 -5.13 8.68
N PHE A 361 1.02 -3.88 8.45
CA PHE A 361 0.11 -2.71 8.42
C PHE A 361 -0.27 -2.30 7.00
N HIS A 362 0.43 -2.78 5.97
CA HIS A 362 0.24 -2.33 4.59
C HIS A 362 -0.85 -3.12 3.83
N GLY A 363 -0.97 -4.42 4.08
CA GLY A 363 -1.98 -5.27 3.46
C GLY A 363 -1.86 -5.28 1.93
N ASN A 364 -2.94 -4.92 1.23
CA ASN A 364 -3.03 -4.92 -0.23
C ASN A 364 -2.64 -3.58 -0.90
N GLY A 365 -1.80 -2.74 -0.29
CA GLY A 365 -1.31 -1.52 -0.96
C GLY A 365 -1.87 -0.20 -0.44
N TYR A 366 -2.87 -0.26 0.44
CA TYR A 366 -3.54 0.93 0.95
C TYR A 366 -3.53 1.00 2.49
N GLY A 367 -3.52 -0.13 3.18
CA GLY A 367 -3.06 -0.24 4.57
C GLY A 367 -3.88 0.48 5.66
N PHE A 368 -3.32 0.42 6.85
CA PHE A 368 -3.91 0.81 8.12
C PHE A 368 -4.35 2.28 8.16
N GLY A 369 -3.48 3.18 7.72
CA GLY A 369 -3.79 4.62 7.68
C GLY A 369 -4.91 5.01 6.72
N ASN A 370 -5.11 4.27 5.62
CA ASN A 370 -6.15 4.62 4.65
C ASN A 370 -7.48 3.91 4.90
N TYR A 371 -7.51 2.72 5.49
CA TYR A 371 -8.75 1.94 5.61
C TYR A 371 -8.91 1.23 6.96
N GLY A 372 -8.09 1.56 7.96
CA GLY A 372 -8.11 0.86 9.25
C GLY A 372 -7.76 -0.63 9.15
N GLN A 373 -7.13 -1.04 8.04
CA GLN A 373 -6.85 -2.43 7.70
C GLN A 373 -5.45 -2.85 8.14
N PHE A 374 -5.32 -4.05 8.71
CA PHE A 374 -4.03 -4.67 9.03
C PHE A 374 -4.10 -6.18 8.83
N VAL A 375 -2.95 -6.84 8.75
CA VAL A 375 -2.87 -8.28 8.49
C VAL A 375 -2.53 -9.01 9.78
N VAL A 376 -3.20 -10.15 9.99
CA VAL A 376 -2.84 -11.13 11.02
C VAL A 376 -2.37 -12.43 10.39
N SER A 377 -1.46 -13.12 11.05
CA SER A 377 -0.98 -14.43 10.61
C SER A 377 -0.71 -15.37 11.80
N ASN A 378 -0.57 -16.67 11.54
CA ASN A 378 -0.17 -17.65 12.57
C ASN A 378 1.31 -17.57 12.96
N GLU A 379 2.12 -16.80 12.24
CA GLU A 379 3.52 -16.54 12.52
C GLU A 379 4.00 -15.25 11.83
N LEU A 380 5.19 -14.75 12.20
CA LEU A 380 5.88 -13.72 11.43
C LEU A 380 6.56 -14.37 10.23
N HIS A 381 6.46 -13.72 9.07
CA HIS A 381 7.08 -14.18 7.83
C HIS A 381 8.39 -13.46 7.59
N TYR A 382 9.37 -14.18 7.05
CA TYR A 382 10.68 -13.63 6.71
C TYR A 382 10.91 -13.68 5.21
N GLN A 383 11.62 -12.69 4.70
CA GLN A 383 12.01 -12.61 3.31
C GLN A 383 12.68 -13.92 2.88
N PRO A 384 12.30 -14.52 1.74
CA PRO A 384 12.82 -15.83 1.35
C PRO A 384 14.34 -15.85 1.25
N THR A 385 14.92 -14.76 0.75
CA THR A 385 16.37 -14.55 0.62
C THR A 385 17.05 -14.06 1.91
N GLU A 386 16.32 -13.93 3.02
CA GLU A 386 16.90 -13.78 4.37
C GLU A 386 17.27 -15.14 4.96
N VAL A 387 16.44 -16.15 4.71
CA VAL A 387 16.55 -17.47 5.35
C VAL A 387 17.05 -18.57 4.41
N SER A 388 16.94 -18.38 3.09
CA SER A 388 17.32 -19.36 2.06
C SER A 388 18.11 -18.73 0.93
N VAL A 389 18.98 -19.52 0.27
CA VAL A 389 19.69 -19.08 -0.94
C VAL A 389 18.66 -18.72 -2.04
N PRO A 390 18.88 -17.63 -2.80
CA PRO A 390 17.96 -17.18 -3.85
C PRO A 390 17.53 -18.26 -4.83
N SER A 391 16.21 -18.39 -4.98
CA SER A 391 15.61 -19.19 -6.04
C SER A 391 14.17 -18.76 -6.26
N LYS A 392 13.69 -18.88 -7.50
CA LYS A 392 12.29 -18.63 -7.83
C LYS A 392 11.35 -19.57 -7.08
N GLU A 393 11.75 -20.83 -6.89
CA GLU A 393 10.96 -21.83 -6.16
C GLU A 393 10.72 -21.43 -4.71
N SER A 394 11.77 -21.04 -3.97
CA SER A 394 11.63 -20.58 -2.57
C SER A 394 10.82 -19.28 -2.46
N TYR A 395 10.98 -18.37 -3.42
CA TYR A 395 10.23 -17.12 -3.45
C TYR A 395 8.74 -17.38 -3.67
N ASP A 396 8.38 -18.11 -4.72
CA ASP A 396 6.99 -18.44 -5.04
C ASP A 396 6.32 -19.22 -3.89
N ALA A 397 7.05 -20.15 -3.25
CA ALA A 397 6.55 -20.90 -2.10
C ALA A 397 6.26 -20.03 -0.87
N ALA A 398 7.07 -19.00 -0.62
CA ALA A 398 6.85 -18.08 0.49
C ALA A 398 5.67 -17.13 0.23
N ILE A 399 5.53 -16.64 -1.01
CA ILE A 399 4.35 -15.85 -1.42
C ILE A 399 3.07 -16.68 -1.27
N GLU A 400 3.09 -17.96 -1.61
CA GLU A 400 1.91 -18.81 -1.39
C GLU A 400 1.68 -19.09 0.11
N ASN A 401 2.75 -19.29 0.90
CA ASN A 401 2.61 -19.47 2.35
C ASN A 401 1.92 -18.27 3.00
N ILE A 402 2.39 -17.03 2.76
CA ILE A 402 1.80 -15.85 3.40
C ILE A 402 0.31 -15.70 3.03
N ARG A 403 -0.10 -16.04 1.80
CA ARG A 403 -1.51 -16.01 1.37
C ARG A 403 -2.38 -17.01 2.12
N LEU A 404 -1.85 -18.19 2.44
CA LEU A 404 -2.59 -19.25 3.14
C LEU A 404 -2.56 -19.07 4.66
N SER A 405 -1.53 -18.44 5.20
CA SER A 405 -1.28 -18.26 6.63
C SER A 405 -1.78 -16.94 7.20
N SER A 406 -2.34 -16.06 6.37
CA SER A 406 -2.70 -14.69 6.77
C SER A 406 -4.14 -14.32 6.45
N MET A 407 -4.66 -13.33 7.17
CA MET A 407 -6.00 -12.78 7.01
C MET A 407 -5.95 -11.26 7.18
N LEU A 408 -6.64 -10.53 6.30
CA LEU A 408 -6.83 -9.09 6.46
C LEU A 408 -7.91 -8.84 7.51
N ILE A 409 -7.67 -7.91 8.43
CA ILE A 409 -8.62 -7.42 9.41
C ILE A 409 -8.98 -6.00 9.04
N ASP A 410 -10.28 -5.72 8.95
CA ASP A 410 -10.85 -4.46 8.49
C ASP A 410 -11.70 -3.82 9.60
N ASP A 411 -11.68 -2.49 9.72
CA ASP A 411 -12.38 -1.78 10.78
C ASP A 411 -13.88 -1.57 10.53
N GLY A 412 -14.37 -1.97 9.36
CA GLY A 412 -15.74 -1.87 8.91
C GLY A 412 -16.14 -0.50 8.39
N GLN A 413 -15.21 0.44 8.19
CA GLN A 413 -15.45 1.77 7.63
C GLN A 413 -15.12 1.81 6.13
N SER A 414 -16.06 2.26 5.31
CA SER A 414 -15.85 2.46 3.86
C SER A 414 -15.12 3.76 3.54
N SER A 415 -15.06 4.70 4.50
CA SER A 415 -14.38 5.98 4.32
C SER A 415 -12.86 5.81 4.31
N LYS A 416 -12.20 6.46 3.35
CA LYS A 416 -10.74 6.58 3.35
C LYS A 416 -10.26 7.42 4.54
N ALA A 417 -9.14 7.02 5.12
CA ALA A 417 -8.47 7.57 6.29
C ALA A 417 -9.43 7.72 7.48
N PRO A 418 -9.90 6.59 8.04
CA PRO A 418 -10.85 6.61 9.15
C PRO A 418 -10.27 7.36 10.35
N ASP A 419 -11.05 8.29 10.91
CA ASP A 419 -10.69 9.05 12.11
C ASP A 419 -11.83 8.98 13.15
N PRO A 420 -11.62 8.33 14.30
CA PRO A 420 -10.41 7.60 14.68
C PRO A 420 -10.29 6.25 13.96
N ILE A 421 -9.06 5.76 13.75
CA ILE A 421 -8.81 4.34 13.46
C ILE A 421 -9.09 3.54 14.72
N VAL A 422 -10.16 2.74 14.77
CA VAL A 422 -10.71 2.14 16.01
C VAL A 422 -9.90 0.97 16.60
N PHE A 423 -8.72 0.68 16.05
CA PHE A 423 -7.77 -0.27 16.62
C PHE A 423 -6.65 0.49 17.36
N PRO A 424 -6.08 -0.04 18.45
CA PRO A 424 -6.35 -1.36 19.03
C PRO A 424 -7.66 -1.43 19.84
N ASN A 425 -8.29 -0.29 20.12
CA ASN A 425 -9.54 -0.18 20.86
C ASN A 425 -10.29 1.11 20.49
N SER A 426 -11.50 1.28 21.05
CA SER A 426 -12.38 2.42 20.76
C SER A 426 -11.81 3.80 21.10
N GLU A 427 -10.69 3.90 21.81
CA GLU A 427 -9.98 5.18 22.03
C GLU A 427 -9.21 5.64 20.77
N GLY A 428 -8.95 4.73 19.83
CA GLY A 428 -8.31 4.98 18.54
C GLY A 428 -6.79 4.89 18.56
N PHE A 429 -6.18 4.59 17.42
CA PHE A 429 -4.72 4.52 17.28
C PHE A 429 -4.08 5.89 17.58
N SER A 430 -2.98 5.90 18.34
CA SER A 430 -2.15 7.09 18.57
C SER A 430 -0.76 6.69 19.06
N ASN A 431 0.16 7.66 19.21
CA ASN A 431 1.48 7.43 19.82
C ASN A 431 1.45 6.87 21.25
N THR A 432 0.32 6.97 21.96
CA THR A 432 0.14 6.43 23.33
C THR A 432 -0.88 5.30 23.43
N ASN A 433 -1.61 5.02 22.35
CA ASN A 433 -2.54 3.89 22.21
C ASN A 433 -2.27 3.18 20.89
N TYR A 434 -1.20 2.38 20.86
CA TYR A 434 -0.69 1.74 19.65
C TYR A 434 -0.69 0.21 19.79
N PHE A 435 -0.47 -0.46 18.65
CA PHE A 435 -0.02 -1.84 18.57
C PHE A 435 1.01 -1.94 17.43
N ARG A 436 1.71 -3.06 17.32
CA ARG A 436 2.86 -3.22 16.42
C ARG A 436 2.83 -4.57 15.72
N VAL A 437 3.57 -4.70 14.62
CA VAL A 437 3.90 -6.03 14.07
C VAL A 437 4.59 -6.85 15.16
N GLY A 438 4.21 -8.12 15.29
CA GLY A 438 4.67 -9.03 16.34
C GLY A 438 3.79 -9.05 17.59
N TYR A 439 2.86 -8.11 17.80
CA TYR A 439 1.88 -8.22 18.88
C TYR A 439 1.00 -9.45 18.67
N GLY A 440 0.79 -10.22 19.75
CA GLY A 440 -0.20 -11.28 19.77
C GLY A 440 -1.61 -10.70 19.61
N ILE A 441 -2.50 -11.44 18.95
CA ILE A 441 -3.89 -11.02 18.77
C ILE A 441 -4.85 -12.19 18.98
N SER A 442 -6.00 -11.93 19.61
CA SER A 442 -7.01 -12.94 19.90
C SER A 442 -8.43 -12.36 19.88
N GLY A 443 -9.43 -13.24 19.89
CA GLY A 443 -10.84 -12.83 19.93
C GLY A 443 -11.35 -12.27 18.59
N ILE A 444 -10.70 -12.60 17.47
CA ILE A 444 -11.15 -12.19 16.13
C ILE A 444 -12.40 -12.99 15.78
N THR A 445 -13.55 -12.32 15.77
CA THR A 445 -14.84 -12.89 15.37
C THR A 445 -15.65 -11.83 14.64
N GLY A 446 -16.14 -12.14 13.45
CA GLY A 446 -16.80 -11.15 12.59
C GLY A 446 -17.33 -11.76 11.30
N ALA A 447 -17.72 -10.90 10.38
CA ALA A 447 -18.15 -11.28 9.05
C ALA A 447 -16.92 -11.58 8.17
N MET A 448 -16.93 -12.71 7.46
CA MET A 448 -16.04 -12.93 6.33
C MET A 448 -16.54 -12.10 5.14
N HIS A 449 -15.69 -11.28 4.55
CA HIS A 449 -16.01 -10.46 3.38
C HIS A 449 -14.84 -10.49 2.40
N GLY A 450 -15.07 -10.12 1.15
CA GLY A 450 -14.02 -9.97 0.15
C GLY A 450 -13.49 -8.55 0.10
N TYR A 451 -12.23 -8.43 -0.27
CA TYR A 451 -11.57 -7.17 -0.54
C TYR A 451 -11.44 -6.92 -2.06
N ASP A 452 -10.92 -7.93 -2.78
CA ASP A 452 -10.85 -8.07 -4.23
C ASP A 452 -10.39 -9.51 -4.54
N SER A 453 -11.34 -10.45 -4.63
CA SER A 453 -11.03 -11.90 -4.64
C SER A 453 -10.29 -12.38 -5.89
N GLY A 454 -10.11 -11.51 -6.90
CA GLY A 454 -9.48 -11.84 -8.18
C GLY A 454 -7.99 -11.51 -8.31
N ASN A 455 -7.47 -10.49 -7.61
CA ASN A 455 -6.11 -9.95 -7.89
C ASN A 455 -5.30 -9.55 -6.65
N ALA A 456 -5.86 -9.65 -5.44
CA ALA A 456 -5.20 -9.22 -4.21
C ALA A 456 -4.33 -10.33 -3.56
N THR A 457 -3.30 -9.91 -2.81
CA THR A 457 -2.51 -10.81 -1.95
C THR A 457 -3.40 -11.39 -0.84
N TYR A 458 -4.23 -10.55 -0.23
CA TYR A 458 -5.22 -10.92 0.78
C TYR A 458 -6.63 -10.72 0.20
N PRO A 459 -7.19 -11.73 -0.50
CA PRO A 459 -8.46 -11.58 -1.23
C PRO A 459 -9.69 -11.47 -0.32
N TYR A 460 -9.60 -11.98 0.90
CA TYR A 460 -10.65 -11.94 1.92
C TYR A 460 -10.20 -11.17 3.15
N GLN A 461 -11.18 -10.67 3.88
CA GLN A 461 -11.02 -9.93 5.12
C GLN A 461 -12.07 -10.36 6.15
N ILE A 462 -11.73 -10.19 7.43
CA ILE A 462 -12.70 -10.27 8.52
C ILE A 462 -13.00 -8.86 8.99
N ILE A 463 -14.28 -8.49 9.05
CA ILE A 463 -14.75 -7.27 9.70
C ILE A 463 -15.20 -7.65 11.11
N PRO A 464 -14.41 -7.38 12.17
CA PRO A 464 -14.73 -7.84 13.51
C PRO A 464 -16.06 -7.29 14.03
N SER A 465 -16.91 -8.17 14.56
CA SER A 465 -18.13 -7.81 15.27
C SER A 465 -17.86 -7.33 16.71
N ILE A 466 -16.66 -7.61 17.21
CA ILE A 466 -16.13 -7.24 18.53
C ILE A 466 -14.66 -6.87 18.33
N THR A 467 -14.20 -5.82 18.98
CA THR A 467 -12.78 -5.42 18.97
C THR A 467 -11.88 -6.58 19.44
N PRO A 468 -10.88 -7.00 18.65
CA PRO A 468 -9.89 -7.99 19.07
C PRO A 468 -9.08 -7.54 20.29
N THR A 469 -8.48 -8.51 20.99
CA THR A 469 -7.54 -8.23 22.08
C THR A 469 -6.12 -8.33 21.57
N PHE A 470 -5.33 -7.28 21.77
CA PHE A 470 -3.92 -7.20 21.42
C PHE A 470 -3.06 -7.45 22.66
N ASP A 471 -2.05 -8.29 22.53
CA ASP A 471 -1.10 -8.66 23.58
C ASP A 471 0.32 -8.29 23.14
N PRO A 472 0.98 -7.33 23.81
CA PRO A 472 2.33 -6.89 23.47
C PRO A 472 3.43 -7.96 23.69
N LEU A 473 3.11 -9.13 24.24
CA LEU A 473 4.06 -10.17 24.70
C LEU A 473 5.39 -10.23 23.90
N ASN A 474 6.48 -9.77 24.53
CA ASN A 474 7.86 -9.73 23.99
C ASN A 474 8.10 -8.89 22.72
N ALA A 475 7.10 -8.15 22.23
CA ALA A 475 7.17 -7.31 21.03
C ALA A 475 6.94 -5.81 21.32
N ASP A 476 6.84 -5.42 22.60
CA ASP A 476 6.67 -4.02 22.96
C ASP A 476 7.95 -3.20 22.81
N ARG A 477 7.75 -1.89 22.73
CA ARG A 477 8.78 -0.86 22.65
C ARG A 477 9.82 -0.98 23.78
N THR A 478 11.09 -1.00 23.41
CA THR A 478 12.21 -0.85 24.35
C THR A 478 12.77 0.58 24.28
N LEU A 479 13.22 1.13 25.41
CA LEU A 479 13.72 2.51 25.48
C LEU A 479 15.16 2.68 24.97
N ALA A 480 15.88 1.58 24.78
CA ALA A 480 17.26 1.53 24.31
C ALA A 480 17.55 0.11 23.76
N PRO A 481 18.55 -0.05 22.88
CA PRO A 481 19.02 -1.36 22.43
C PRO A 481 19.66 -2.17 23.56
N ILE A 482 19.78 -3.48 23.34
CA ILE A 482 20.48 -4.40 24.21
C ILE A 482 21.97 -4.45 23.82
N VAL A 483 22.83 -3.92 24.68
CA VAL A 483 24.29 -4.03 24.53
C VAL A 483 24.89 -4.68 25.77
N ASP A 484 25.78 -5.66 25.59
CA ASP A 484 26.44 -6.34 26.70
C ASP A 484 27.27 -5.34 27.51
N SER A 485 27.07 -5.34 28.84
CA SER A 485 27.71 -4.41 29.77
C SER A 485 29.25 -4.48 29.81
N SER A 486 29.85 -5.54 29.25
CA SER A 486 31.30 -5.68 29.13
C SER A 486 31.90 -4.90 27.95
N ALA A 487 31.07 -4.48 26.99
CA ALA A 487 31.52 -3.71 25.83
C ALA A 487 32.21 -2.41 26.27
N ASN A 488 33.37 -2.14 25.69
CA ASN A 488 34.12 -0.90 25.88
C ASN A 488 34.19 -0.03 24.62
N LEU A 489 33.62 -0.52 23.52
CA LEU A 489 33.38 0.20 22.28
C LEU A 489 32.02 -0.23 21.74
N LYS A 490 31.17 0.73 21.43
CA LYS A 490 29.89 0.53 20.74
C LYS A 490 29.95 1.13 19.34
N ILE A 491 29.57 0.35 18.33
CA ILE A 491 29.46 0.82 16.94
C ILE A 491 28.01 0.64 16.52
N ALA A 492 27.41 1.68 15.92
CA ALA A 492 26.04 1.64 15.40
C ALA A 492 25.98 2.07 13.93
N SER A 493 24.88 1.68 13.28
CA SER A 493 24.54 2.04 11.91
C SER A 493 23.05 2.37 11.83
N MET A 494 22.70 3.51 11.23
CA MET A 494 21.31 3.97 11.14
C MET A 494 21.04 4.64 9.80
N ASN A 495 20.02 4.18 9.08
CA ASN A 495 19.42 4.95 8.00
C ASN A 495 18.49 5.99 8.64
N VAL A 496 18.56 7.24 8.19
CA VAL A 496 17.82 8.37 8.79
C VAL A 496 16.70 8.92 7.89
N LEU A 497 16.28 8.17 6.87
CA LEU A 497 15.11 8.43 6.02
C LEU A 497 15.12 9.82 5.37
N ASN A 498 16.02 10.03 4.41
CA ASN A 498 16.22 11.31 3.70
C ASN A 498 16.26 12.54 4.63
N LEU A 499 17.29 12.67 5.47
CA LEU A 499 17.46 13.85 6.31
C LEU A 499 18.07 15.01 5.51
N TYR A 500 17.20 15.90 5.02
CA TYR A 500 17.56 17.16 4.37
C TYR A 500 17.30 18.32 5.33
N ASN A 501 18.19 19.30 5.34
CA ASN A 501 18.10 20.45 6.25
C ASN A 501 17.48 21.70 5.59
N GLY A 502 16.82 21.50 4.45
CA GLY A 502 16.14 22.53 3.67
C GLY A 502 17.05 23.27 2.71
N ILE A 503 16.46 23.98 1.76
CA ILE A 503 17.15 24.72 0.70
C ILE A 503 17.29 26.17 1.10
N ILE A 504 18.49 26.73 0.99
CA ILE A 504 18.71 28.16 1.24
C ILE A 504 18.33 28.99 0.00
N VAL A 505 17.25 29.78 0.12
CA VAL A 505 16.80 30.75 -0.90
C VAL A 505 16.70 32.13 -0.25
N ASP A 506 17.42 33.12 -0.79
CA ASP A 506 17.46 34.51 -0.28
C ASP A 506 17.72 34.59 1.26
N ASP A 507 18.75 33.86 1.73
CA ASP A 507 19.16 33.76 3.15
C ASP A 507 18.09 33.18 4.08
N LYS A 508 17.13 32.41 3.55
CA LYS A 508 16.11 31.69 4.32
C LYS A 508 16.11 30.22 3.95
N THR A 509 15.93 29.36 4.95
CA THR A 509 15.70 27.94 4.73
C THR A 509 14.28 27.72 4.25
N TYR A 510 14.13 26.99 3.16
CA TYR A 510 12.88 26.63 2.52
C TYR A 510 12.77 25.11 2.44
N PHE A 511 11.58 24.59 2.75
CA PHE A 511 11.26 23.17 2.68
C PHE A 511 10.20 23.02 1.58
N PRO A 512 10.58 22.55 0.37
CA PRO A 512 9.64 22.37 -0.73
C PRO A 512 8.53 21.39 -0.36
N THR A 513 7.29 21.71 -0.73
CA THR A 513 6.19 20.73 -0.68
C THR A 513 6.13 19.92 -1.98
N PRO A 514 5.51 18.71 -2.00
CA PRO A 514 5.41 17.91 -3.21
C PRO A 514 4.65 18.61 -4.35
N ALA A 515 3.75 19.55 -4.02
CA ALA A 515 3.02 20.36 -4.99
C ALA A 515 3.87 21.48 -5.63
N GLU A 516 5.04 21.77 -5.05
CA GLU A 516 5.98 22.81 -5.46
C GLU A 516 7.26 22.24 -6.08
N GLU A 517 7.32 20.91 -6.28
CA GLU A 517 8.42 20.21 -6.95
C GLU A 517 8.51 20.61 -8.44
N ASP A 518 9.15 21.75 -8.68
CA ASP A 518 9.84 22.00 -9.93
C ASP A 518 11.28 21.48 -9.76
N ASN A 519 11.57 20.30 -10.32
CA ASN A 519 12.90 19.67 -10.31
C ASN A 519 13.99 20.60 -10.87
N ASP A 520 13.64 21.58 -11.73
CA ASP A 520 14.61 22.56 -12.24
C ASP A 520 14.98 23.62 -11.18
N THR A 521 14.10 23.89 -10.22
CA THR A 521 14.27 24.94 -9.20
C THR A 521 14.87 24.40 -7.91
N TYR A 522 14.45 23.21 -7.46
CA TYR A 522 14.81 22.66 -6.14
C TYR A 522 15.66 21.38 -6.21
N GLY A 523 15.97 20.89 -7.42
CA GLY A 523 16.68 19.64 -7.61
C GLY A 523 15.85 18.42 -7.17
N ASP A 524 16.54 17.30 -6.92
CA ASP A 524 15.95 16.07 -6.40
C ASP A 524 15.97 16.11 -4.87
N TYR A 525 15.14 17.01 -4.30
CA TYR A 525 14.90 17.17 -2.87
C TYR A 525 14.01 16.03 -2.37
N ARG A 526 14.37 15.39 -1.25
CA ARG A 526 13.67 14.19 -0.75
C ARG A 526 13.35 14.22 0.75
N GLY A 527 13.62 15.34 1.43
CA GLY A 527 13.41 15.45 2.87
C GLY A 527 12.05 16.02 3.24
N ALA A 528 11.96 16.52 4.47
CA ALA A 528 10.72 17.03 5.03
C ALA A 528 10.05 18.14 4.22
N ASN A 529 8.71 18.13 4.20
CA ASN A 529 7.86 19.06 3.44
C ASN A 529 7.65 20.40 4.18
N SER A 530 8.07 20.49 5.43
CA SER A 530 7.99 21.71 6.24
C SER A 530 9.09 21.75 7.30
N GLU A 531 9.36 22.95 7.83
CA GLU A 531 10.27 23.11 8.97
C GLU A 531 9.75 22.39 10.22
N ALA A 532 8.43 22.27 10.39
CA ALA A 532 7.85 21.54 11.52
C ALA A 532 8.13 20.04 11.42
N ASP A 533 7.91 19.44 10.25
CA ASP A 533 8.20 18.03 9.96
C ASP A 533 9.71 17.74 10.11
N TYR A 534 10.56 18.63 9.60
CA TYR A 534 12.02 18.54 9.78
C TYR A 534 12.42 18.52 11.26
N ASN A 535 11.83 19.39 12.07
CA ASN A 535 12.11 19.43 13.50
C ASN A 535 11.67 18.15 14.23
N ILE A 536 10.54 17.54 13.81
CA ILE A 536 10.09 16.23 14.34
C ILE A 536 11.10 15.15 13.91
N GLN A 537 11.47 15.10 12.64
CA GLN A 537 12.43 14.13 12.10
C GLN A 537 13.76 14.18 12.87
N VAL A 538 14.34 15.38 13.01
CA VAL A 538 15.60 15.58 13.76
C VAL A 538 15.43 15.15 15.22
N ALA A 539 14.32 15.51 15.88
CA ALA A 539 14.09 15.14 17.27
C ALA A 539 14.00 13.62 17.46
N LYS A 540 13.28 12.91 16.57
CA LYS A 540 13.19 11.44 16.58
C LYS A 540 14.56 10.79 16.38
N ILE A 541 15.33 11.25 15.38
CA ILE A 541 16.68 10.74 15.10
C ILE A 541 17.61 11.02 16.29
N VAL A 542 17.60 12.23 16.87
CA VAL A 542 18.40 12.57 18.05
C VAL A 542 18.03 11.68 19.25
N ALA A 543 16.74 11.43 19.47
CA ALA A 543 16.30 10.52 20.53
C ALA A 543 16.83 9.09 20.33
N ALA A 544 16.84 8.60 19.08
CA ALA A 544 17.40 7.28 18.76
C ALA A 544 18.92 7.23 18.97
N LEU A 545 19.66 8.22 18.45
CA LEU A 545 21.12 8.29 18.58
C LEU A 545 21.57 8.46 20.04
N ASP A 546 20.85 9.25 20.83
CA ASP A 546 21.11 9.43 22.26
C ASP A 546 20.86 8.13 23.04
N ALA A 547 19.73 7.45 22.79
CA ALA A 547 19.40 6.19 23.45
C ALA A 547 20.33 5.03 23.09
N MET A 548 20.80 4.96 21.84
CA MET A 548 21.82 3.99 21.43
C MET A 548 23.17 4.23 22.13
N ASP A 549 23.50 5.50 22.40
CA ASP A 549 24.73 5.93 23.10
C ASP A 549 25.99 5.24 22.53
N ALA A 550 26.11 5.19 21.20
CA ALA A 550 27.22 4.54 20.53
C ALA A 550 28.47 5.44 20.47
N ASP A 551 29.65 4.84 20.31
CA ASP A 551 30.92 5.59 20.23
C ASP A 551 31.29 5.95 18.79
N VAL A 552 30.83 5.17 17.82
CA VAL A 552 30.98 5.39 16.37
C VAL A 552 29.65 5.06 15.69
N ILE A 553 29.14 5.96 14.85
CA ILE A 553 27.82 5.82 14.22
C ILE A 553 27.93 6.09 12.73
N GLY A 554 27.60 5.09 11.91
CA GLY A 554 27.41 5.26 10.47
C GLY A 554 25.98 5.69 10.17
N LEU A 555 25.85 6.64 9.25
CA LEU A 555 24.57 7.19 8.84
C LEU A 555 24.37 6.94 7.35
N MET A 556 23.15 6.55 6.96
CA MET A 556 22.71 6.52 5.57
C MET A 556 21.57 7.52 5.39
N GLU A 557 21.40 8.01 4.16
CA GLU A 557 20.33 8.95 3.79
C GLU A 557 20.47 10.34 4.41
N ILE A 558 21.70 10.79 4.58
CA ILE A 558 22.00 12.21 4.86
C ILE A 558 22.03 12.96 3.53
N GLU A 559 21.47 14.16 3.47
CA GLU A 559 21.60 15.02 2.30
C GLU A 559 23.08 15.22 1.91
N ASN A 560 23.38 15.10 0.61
CA ASN A 560 24.70 15.29 0.04
C ASN A 560 24.94 16.78 -0.25
N ASP A 561 24.85 17.63 0.76
CA ASP A 561 25.03 19.08 0.69
C ASP A 561 26.45 19.53 1.03
N GLY A 562 27.26 18.65 1.61
CA GLY A 562 28.66 18.90 1.94
C GLY A 562 28.96 18.50 3.37
N TYR A 563 29.98 19.13 3.96
CA TYR A 563 30.47 18.82 5.31
C TYR A 563 30.92 20.09 6.05
N ASP A 564 30.42 21.25 5.62
CA ASP A 564 30.66 22.51 6.32
C ASP A 564 29.62 22.74 7.43
N GLU A 565 29.67 23.88 8.10
CA GLU A 565 28.79 24.21 9.23
C GLU A 565 27.30 24.33 8.86
N THR A 566 26.97 24.44 7.57
CA THR A 566 25.59 24.49 7.06
C THR A 566 25.09 23.15 6.55
N SER A 567 25.91 22.11 6.55
CA SER A 567 25.53 20.78 6.05
C SER A 567 24.54 20.03 6.95
N SER A 568 23.75 19.11 6.37
CA SER A 568 22.79 18.28 7.10
C SER A 568 23.47 17.44 8.18
N ILE A 569 24.64 16.86 7.91
CA ILE A 569 25.42 16.11 8.93
C ILE A 569 25.89 17.01 10.08
N ALA A 570 26.26 18.27 9.79
CA ALA A 570 26.65 19.22 10.82
C ALA A 570 25.45 19.67 11.66
N ALA A 571 24.30 19.91 11.03
CA ALA A 571 23.04 20.24 11.72
C ALA A 571 22.62 19.11 12.67
N LEU A 572 22.62 17.85 12.20
CA LEU A 572 22.32 16.68 13.03
C LEU A 572 23.33 16.53 14.19
N THR A 573 24.63 16.67 13.92
CA THR A 573 25.66 16.56 14.96
C THR A 573 25.47 17.64 16.04
N ASN A 574 25.15 18.87 15.64
CA ASN A 574 24.87 19.96 16.57
C ASN A 574 23.61 19.70 17.41
N ALA A 575 22.54 19.18 16.79
CA ALA A 575 21.31 18.82 17.48
C ALA A 575 21.54 17.70 18.50
N LEU A 576 22.30 16.66 18.13
CA LEU A 576 22.68 15.59 19.03
C LEU A 576 23.54 16.12 20.20
N ASN A 577 24.56 16.92 19.91
CA ASN A 577 25.44 17.48 20.95
C ASN A 577 24.72 18.41 21.92
N ALA A 578 23.60 19.04 21.51
CA ALA A 578 22.79 19.87 22.39
C ALA A 578 22.16 19.09 23.56
N VAL A 579 22.01 17.76 23.43
CA VAL A 579 21.52 16.87 24.51
C VAL A 579 22.63 16.07 25.19
N GLN A 580 23.88 16.16 24.71
CA GLN A 580 25.02 15.46 25.29
C GLN A 580 25.66 16.22 26.46
N THR A 581 26.37 15.47 27.30
CA THR A 581 27.39 16.07 28.19
C THR A 581 28.65 16.38 27.40
N THR A 582 29.52 17.28 27.90
CA THR A 582 30.75 17.68 27.18
C THR A 582 31.67 16.49 26.85
N ASP A 583 31.75 15.47 27.72
CA ASP A 583 32.54 14.26 27.45
C ASP A 583 31.80 13.25 26.54
N GLY A 584 30.52 13.50 26.24
CA GLY A 584 29.67 12.72 25.35
C GLY A 584 29.49 13.35 23.96
N GLU A 585 30.03 14.54 23.70
CA GLU A 585 29.91 15.20 22.41
C GLU A 585 30.52 14.37 21.27
N TYR A 586 29.84 14.41 20.13
CA TYR A 586 30.22 13.78 18.88
C TYR A 586 30.91 14.78 17.96
N ALA A 587 31.78 14.26 17.11
CA ALA A 587 32.28 14.90 15.91
C ALA A 587 31.96 14.02 14.69
N PHE A 588 32.00 14.58 13.49
CA PHE A 588 31.83 13.82 12.25
C PHE A 588 33.11 13.77 11.42
N VAL A 589 33.25 12.73 10.61
CA VAL A 589 34.35 12.57 9.66
C VAL A 589 34.04 13.38 8.40
N ASN A 590 34.98 14.23 7.97
CA ASN A 590 34.84 15.07 6.78
C ASN A 590 35.77 14.55 5.66
N PRO A 591 35.22 13.98 4.57
CA PRO A 591 36.00 13.47 3.43
C PRO A 591 36.53 14.57 2.50
N GLY A 592 36.27 15.84 2.79
CA GLY A 592 36.78 17.01 2.05
C GLY A 592 35.79 17.64 1.07
N GLY A 593 34.56 17.11 0.97
CA GLY A 593 33.50 17.64 0.10
C GLY A 593 32.38 16.63 -0.12
N LYS A 594 31.42 16.97 -1.01
CA LYS A 594 30.33 16.07 -1.43
C LYS A 594 30.89 14.76 -2.00
N MET A 595 30.21 13.65 -1.74
CA MET A 595 30.62 12.33 -2.23
C MET A 595 29.64 11.85 -3.31
N GLY A 596 30.15 11.54 -4.50
CA GLY A 596 29.33 11.05 -5.61
C GLY A 596 28.36 12.11 -6.14
N THR A 597 27.32 11.67 -6.84
CA THR A 597 26.37 12.55 -7.53
C THR A 597 24.92 12.45 -7.06
N ASP A 598 24.60 11.50 -6.19
CA ASP A 598 23.24 11.35 -5.67
C ASP A 598 22.93 12.44 -4.63
N SER A 599 21.66 12.81 -4.48
CA SER A 599 21.20 13.81 -3.51
C SER A 599 21.37 13.34 -2.06
N ILE A 600 21.50 12.03 -1.82
CA ILE A 600 21.85 11.49 -0.51
C ILE A 600 23.24 10.85 -0.48
N SER A 601 23.84 10.86 0.70
CA SER A 601 25.16 10.31 0.99
C SER A 601 25.15 9.52 2.31
N VAL A 602 26.33 8.98 2.65
CA VAL A 602 26.59 8.38 3.96
C VAL A 602 27.35 9.35 4.86
N GLY A 603 27.20 9.19 6.17
CA GLY A 603 27.90 9.97 7.19
C GLY A 603 28.57 9.08 8.24
N LEU A 604 29.50 9.64 9.02
CA LEU A 604 30.17 8.93 10.10
C LEU A 604 30.42 9.85 11.29
N LEU A 605 29.70 9.62 12.38
CA LEU A 605 29.90 10.28 13.68
C LEU A 605 30.82 9.43 14.56
N TYR A 606 31.54 10.09 15.46
CA TYR A 606 32.36 9.43 16.46
C TYR A 606 32.47 10.28 17.73
N ARG A 607 32.68 9.62 18.87
CA ARG A 607 32.90 10.26 20.17
C ARG A 607 34.39 10.48 20.40
N PRO A 608 34.92 11.72 20.34
CA PRO A 608 36.35 11.99 20.51
C PRO A 608 36.89 11.63 21.91
N ALA A 609 36.00 11.49 22.89
CA ALA A 609 36.36 11.02 24.22
C ALA A 609 36.82 9.55 24.22
N VAL A 610 36.29 8.71 23.32
CA VAL A 610 36.51 7.24 23.29
C VAL A 610 37.44 6.81 22.16
N VAL A 611 37.33 7.43 20.98
CA VAL A 611 38.15 7.09 19.81
C VAL A 611 38.87 8.30 19.24
N THR A 612 39.96 8.05 18.51
CA THR A 612 40.69 9.08 17.76
C THR A 612 40.83 8.64 16.31
N PRO A 613 40.33 9.43 15.33
CA PRO A 613 40.57 9.14 13.91
C PRO A 613 42.08 9.11 13.62
N VAL A 614 42.52 8.11 12.85
CA VAL A 614 43.91 7.92 12.44
C VAL A 614 43.99 7.55 10.97
N GLY A 615 45.11 7.90 10.32
CA GLY A 615 45.27 7.72 8.87
C GLY A 615 44.52 8.77 8.05
N THR A 616 44.36 8.48 6.76
CA THR A 616 43.60 9.29 5.81
C THR A 616 42.17 8.78 5.73
N THR A 617 41.18 9.68 5.73
CA THR A 617 39.80 9.33 5.36
C THR A 617 39.76 8.90 3.91
N ALA A 618 39.26 7.69 3.63
CA ALA A 618 39.16 7.16 2.28
C ALA A 618 37.69 7.13 1.82
N VAL A 619 37.49 7.28 0.52
CA VAL A 619 36.20 7.14 -0.15
C VAL A 619 36.37 6.15 -1.29
N LEU A 620 35.51 5.13 -1.37
CA LEU A 620 35.45 4.23 -2.53
C LEU A 620 34.39 4.73 -3.50
N ASP A 621 34.81 5.02 -4.73
CA ASP A 621 33.95 5.42 -5.84
C ASP A 621 34.43 4.80 -7.15
N SER A 622 33.81 5.16 -8.29
CA SER A 622 34.19 4.56 -9.59
C SER A 622 35.59 4.96 -10.08
N THR A 623 36.18 6.02 -9.54
CA THR A 623 37.48 6.56 -9.98
C THR A 623 38.66 5.76 -9.43
N ASN A 624 38.50 5.17 -8.24
CA ASN A 624 39.52 4.37 -7.56
C ASN A 624 39.11 2.91 -7.32
N SER A 625 37.92 2.51 -7.78
CA SER A 625 37.45 1.13 -7.68
C SER A 625 38.41 0.13 -8.32
N PRO A 626 38.61 -1.05 -7.69
CA PRO A 626 39.10 -2.24 -8.37
C PRO A 626 38.32 -2.51 -9.65
N LYS A 627 38.99 -3.09 -10.65
CA LYS A 627 38.45 -3.29 -11.99
C LYS A 627 38.22 -4.77 -12.31
N ASP A 628 37.24 -5.04 -13.16
CA ASP A 628 37.03 -6.37 -13.74
C ASP A 628 38.11 -6.74 -14.79
N GLY A 629 37.97 -7.92 -15.41
CA GLY A 629 38.89 -8.39 -16.45
C GLY A 629 38.86 -7.58 -17.76
N GLU A 630 37.86 -6.72 -17.92
CA GLU A 630 37.65 -5.85 -19.09
C GLU A 630 38.11 -4.40 -18.82
N GLY A 631 38.49 -4.10 -17.58
CA GLY A 631 39.00 -2.80 -17.15
C GLY A 631 37.92 -1.83 -16.67
N ASN A 632 36.68 -2.29 -16.47
CA ASN A 632 35.59 -1.48 -15.91
C ASN A 632 35.64 -1.49 -14.38
N PRO A 633 35.30 -0.38 -13.71
CA PRO A 633 35.22 -0.36 -12.25
C PRO A 633 34.11 -1.29 -11.75
N LEU A 634 34.40 -2.06 -10.70
CA LEU A 634 33.43 -2.92 -10.02
C LEU A 634 32.41 -2.10 -9.20
N PHE A 635 32.85 -1.02 -8.56
CA PHE A 635 32.01 -0.07 -7.86
C PHE A 635 31.62 1.07 -8.81
N ILE A 636 30.31 1.25 -9.03
CA ILE A 636 29.77 2.30 -9.89
C ILE A 636 28.96 3.26 -9.02
N ASP A 637 29.43 4.49 -8.88
CA ASP A 637 28.91 5.53 -7.99
C ASP A 637 27.76 6.37 -8.61
N THR A 638 27.43 6.13 -9.88
CA THR A 638 26.15 6.56 -10.47
C THR A 638 24.98 5.65 -10.07
N ARG A 639 25.27 4.55 -9.36
CA ARG A 639 24.29 3.57 -8.87
C ARG A 639 24.36 3.44 -7.35
N ASN A 640 25.55 3.14 -6.83
CA ASN A 640 25.80 3.01 -5.40
C ASN A 640 26.22 4.37 -4.84
N ARG A 641 25.89 4.67 -3.58
CA ARG A 641 26.44 5.86 -2.92
C ARG A 641 27.89 5.52 -2.52
N PRO A 642 28.88 6.40 -2.76
CA PRO A 642 30.26 6.13 -2.38
C PRO A 642 30.41 5.74 -0.91
N SER A 643 31.30 4.79 -0.63
CA SER A 643 31.51 4.30 0.73
C SER A 643 32.53 5.15 1.48
N LEU A 644 32.21 5.54 2.71
CA LEU A 644 33.09 6.35 3.58
C LEU A 644 33.87 5.45 4.54
N ILE A 645 35.19 5.59 4.56
CA ILE A 645 36.10 4.72 5.31
C ILE A 645 37.00 5.54 6.22
N GLN A 646 37.03 5.17 7.51
CA GLN A 646 37.89 5.81 8.50
C GLN A 646 38.44 4.78 9.50
N SER A 647 39.74 4.88 9.78
CA SER A 647 40.38 4.11 10.85
C SER A 647 40.39 4.92 12.15
N PHE A 648 40.27 4.22 13.27
CA PHE A 648 40.25 4.78 14.61
C PHE A 648 41.23 4.04 15.52
N THR A 649 41.77 4.77 16.49
CA THR A 649 42.42 4.18 17.67
C THR A 649 41.46 4.28 18.86
N HIS A 650 41.13 3.16 19.48
CA HIS A 650 40.38 3.12 20.74
C HIS A 650 41.28 3.63 21.88
N LYS A 651 40.92 4.74 22.51
CA LYS A 651 41.84 5.50 23.38
C LYS A 651 42.23 4.74 24.64
N ALA A 652 41.33 3.94 25.21
CA ALA A 652 41.61 3.22 26.45
C ALA A 652 42.60 2.06 26.24
N THR A 653 42.60 1.41 25.07
CA THR A 653 43.38 0.19 24.83
C THR A 653 44.52 0.36 23.82
N GLY A 654 44.45 1.40 22.98
CA GLY A 654 45.35 1.59 21.84
C GLY A 654 45.09 0.62 20.68
N ASP A 655 44.01 -0.16 20.72
CA ASP A 655 43.60 -1.06 19.63
C ASP A 655 43.13 -0.21 18.44
N GLN A 656 43.45 -0.66 17.22
CA GLN A 656 43.09 0.05 16.00
C GLN A 656 42.09 -0.76 15.20
N PHE A 657 41.11 -0.08 14.63
CA PHE A 657 40.08 -0.67 13.80
C PHE A 657 39.66 0.28 12.67
N THR A 658 39.03 -0.24 11.64
CA THR A 658 38.54 0.51 10.49
C THR A 658 37.05 0.27 10.30
N VAL A 659 36.33 1.34 10.02
CA VAL A 659 34.90 1.34 9.77
C VAL A 659 34.65 1.74 8.33
N VAL A 660 33.73 1.04 7.67
CA VAL A 660 33.31 1.26 6.28
C VAL A 660 31.80 1.45 6.25
N VAL A 661 31.32 2.67 6.01
CA VAL A 661 29.89 3.00 5.90
C VAL A 661 29.47 2.89 4.44
N ASN A 662 28.38 2.17 4.17
CA ASN A 662 27.90 1.89 2.82
C ASN A 662 26.41 2.22 2.69
N HIS A 663 26.01 2.58 1.48
CA HIS A 663 24.62 2.60 1.05
C HIS A 663 24.58 2.13 -0.41
N LEU A 664 24.37 0.82 -0.60
CA LEU A 664 24.39 0.21 -1.93
C LEU A 664 23.08 0.46 -2.69
N LYS A 665 23.11 0.24 -4.00
CA LYS A 665 21.99 0.52 -4.90
C LYS A 665 20.71 -0.20 -4.48
N SER A 666 19.60 0.53 -4.38
CA SER A 666 18.28 -0.04 -4.05
C SER A 666 17.82 -1.13 -5.02
N LYS A 667 17.01 -2.06 -4.50
CA LYS A 667 16.42 -3.21 -5.24
C LYS A 667 15.40 -2.82 -6.32
N ARG A 668 15.07 -1.52 -6.45
CA ARG A 668 14.08 -1.00 -7.41
C ARG A 668 14.61 -1.00 -8.85
N ASN A 669 13.70 -1.23 -9.80
CA ASN A 669 14.01 -1.50 -11.20
C ASN A 669 14.57 -0.27 -11.94
N SER A 670 15.90 -0.14 -11.94
CA SER A 670 16.62 1.01 -12.54
C SER A 670 17.89 0.59 -13.28
N CYS A 671 18.34 -0.66 -13.14
CA CYS A 671 19.53 -1.22 -13.82
C CYS A 671 19.17 -2.05 -15.07
N THR A 672 17.95 -1.91 -15.60
CA THR A 672 17.48 -2.66 -16.77
C THR A 672 18.31 -2.39 -18.03
N SER A 673 18.82 -1.17 -18.19
CA SER A 673 19.76 -0.79 -19.25
C SER A 673 21.05 -1.59 -19.25
N ASP A 674 21.41 -2.15 -18.09
CA ASP A 674 22.68 -2.83 -17.84
C ASP A 674 22.48 -4.37 -17.85
N SER A 675 21.29 -4.83 -18.26
CA SER A 675 20.86 -6.24 -18.21
C SER A 675 20.85 -6.86 -16.82
N ASP A 676 20.79 -6.04 -15.77
CA ASP A 676 20.71 -6.43 -14.35
C ASP A 676 19.25 -6.33 -13.86
N ASN A 677 18.40 -7.12 -14.54
CA ASN A 677 16.96 -7.19 -14.31
C ASN A 677 16.63 -8.10 -13.11
N ASP A 678 15.45 -7.88 -12.52
CA ASP A 678 14.88 -8.81 -11.55
C ASP A 678 14.62 -10.19 -12.20
N LEU A 679 15.14 -11.25 -11.58
CA LEU A 679 14.99 -12.63 -12.02
C LEU A 679 13.79 -13.33 -11.36
N GLY A 680 13.10 -12.67 -10.43
CA GLY A 680 11.99 -13.26 -9.66
C GLY A 680 12.44 -14.32 -8.66
N ASP A 681 13.69 -14.23 -8.20
CA ASP A 681 14.31 -15.14 -7.22
C ASP A 681 14.38 -14.54 -5.80
N GLY A 682 13.77 -13.37 -5.61
CA GLY A 682 13.75 -12.60 -4.35
C GLY A 682 14.85 -11.54 -4.23
N GLN A 683 15.86 -11.56 -5.11
CA GLN A 683 16.96 -10.59 -5.03
C GLN A 683 16.59 -9.21 -5.55
N GLY A 684 15.55 -9.10 -6.38
CA GLY A 684 15.15 -7.84 -7.02
C GLY A 684 16.16 -7.39 -8.10
N ALA A 685 15.90 -6.23 -8.70
CA ALA A 685 16.78 -5.67 -9.73
C ALA A 685 18.12 -5.17 -9.14
N CYS A 686 19.06 -4.84 -10.01
CA CYS A 686 20.37 -4.29 -9.61
C CYS A 686 21.22 -5.24 -8.72
N ASN A 687 20.94 -6.55 -8.73
CA ASN A 687 21.63 -7.50 -7.87
C ASN A 687 23.11 -7.68 -8.27
N GLN A 688 23.40 -7.74 -9.57
CA GLN A 688 24.78 -7.83 -10.05
C GLN A 688 25.59 -6.57 -9.71
N THR A 689 24.94 -5.40 -9.79
CA THR A 689 25.51 -4.09 -9.42
C THR A 689 25.90 -4.06 -7.94
N ARG A 690 24.99 -4.48 -7.04
CA ARG A 690 25.28 -4.61 -5.61
C ARG A 690 26.39 -5.63 -5.34
N THR A 691 26.36 -6.77 -6.03
CA THR A 691 27.36 -7.84 -5.90
C THR A 691 28.76 -7.37 -6.31
N ASN A 692 28.86 -6.59 -7.39
CA ASN A 692 30.14 -6.02 -7.82
C ASN A 692 30.66 -4.97 -6.85
N ALA A 693 29.78 -4.13 -6.28
CA ALA A 693 30.15 -3.19 -5.24
C ALA A 693 30.70 -3.89 -3.99
N ALA A 694 30.07 -4.98 -3.55
CA ALA A 694 30.57 -5.83 -2.46
C ALA A 694 31.98 -6.40 -2.73
N LYS A 695 32.22 -6.93 -3.94
CA LYS A 695 33.56 -7.41 -4.35
C LYS A 695 34.60 -6.29 -4.41
N ALA A 696 34.20 -5.10 -4.85
CA ALA A 696 35.04 -3.92 -4.88
C ALA A 696 35.46 -3.53 -3.47
N LEU A 697 34.52 -3.52 -2.51
CA LEU A 697 34.78 -3.24 -1.10
C LEU A 697 35.81 -4.20 -0.49
N VAL A 698 35.63 -5.52 -0.67
CA VAL A 698 36.60 -6.53 -0.19
C VAL A 698 37.99 -6.27 -0.75
N THR A 699 38.06 -6.05 -2.07
CA THR A 699 39.35 -5.87 -2.77
C THR A 699 40.02 -4.56 -2.39
N PHE A 700 39.25 -3.47 -2.26
CA PHE A 700 39.75 -2.15 -1.90
C PHE A 700 40.28 -2.12 -0.46
N MET A 701 39.59 -2.79 0.47
CA MET A 701 40.01 -2.83 1.87
C MET A 701 41.27 -3.65 2.11
N ALA A 702 41.60 -4.61 1.23
CA ALA A 702 42.83 -5.41 1.33
C ALA A 702 44.12 -4.56 1.26
N ASP A 703 44.06 -3.40 0.61
CA ASP A 703 45.19 -2.48 0.46
C ASP A 703 45.30 -1.43 1.59
N HIS A 704 44.47 -1.53 2.63
CA HIS A 704 44.43 -0.59 3.77
C HIS A 704 44.34 0.88 3.31
N PRO A 705 43.22 1.29 2.68
CA PRO A 705 43.12 2.56 1.95
C PRO A 705 43.29 3.81 2.85
N THR A 706 43.15 3.67 4.16
CA THR A 706 43.40 4.73 5.15
C THR A 706 44.88 4.89 5.51
N GLY A 707 45.74 3.97 5.07
CA GLY A 707 47.14 3.87 5.45
C GLY A 707 47.39 3.28 6.85
N VAL A 708 46.34 2.79 7.54
CA VAL A 708 46.44 2.12 8.84
C VAL A 708 46.41 0.61 8.64
N ASN A 709 47.49 -0.07 9.02
CA ASN A 709 47.63 -1.51 8.89
C ASN A 709 46.95 -2.23 10.07
N THR A 710 45.64 -2.42 9.99
CA THR A 710 44.84 -3.19 10.95
C THR A 710 43.91 -4.16 10.24
N ASP A 711 43.86 -5.40 10.74
CA ASP A 711 42.95 -6.43 10.26
C ASP A 711 41.55 -6.32 10.90
N ASN A 712 41.36 -5.40 11.85
CA ASN A 712 40.08 -5.17 12.51
C ASN A 712 39.21 -4.24 11.64
N VAL A 713 38.31 -4.80 10.85
CA VAL A 713 37.47 -4.05 9.90
C VAL A 713 36.00 -4.37 10.15
N VAL A 714 35.14 -3.35 10.09
CA VAL A 714 33.68 -3.49 10.11
C VAL A 714 33.08 -2.77 8.91
N PHE A 715 32.38 -3.50 8.05
CA PHE A 715 31.43 -2.92 7.11
C PHE A 715 30.09 -2.75 7.79
N MET A 716 29.45 -1.62 7.57
CA MET A 716 28.10 -1.36 8.05
C MET A 716 27.30 -0.50 7.09
N GLY A 717 25.99 -0.51 7.29
CA GLY A 717 25.04 0.30 6.54
C GLY A 717 24.06 -0.53 5.73
N ASP A 718 23.28 0.17 4.91
CA ASP A 718 22.26 -0.40 4.06
C ASP A 718 22.92 -1.05 2.83
N MET A 719 22.99 -2.37 2.84
CA MET A 719 23.51 -3.16 1.72
C MET A 719 22.47 -3.37 0.63
N ASN A 720 21.22 -2.98 0.89
CA ASN A 720 20.05 -3.21 0.06
C ASN A 720 19.95 -4.68 -0.37
N ALA A 721 20.36 -5.61 0.49
CA ALA A 721 20.43 -7.04 0.21
C ALA A 721 20.15 -7.86 1.46
N TYR A 722 19.30 -8.88 1.33
CA TYR A 722 18.98 -9.81 2.42
C TYR A 722 20.12 -10.81 2.68
N ALA A 723 20.13 -11.45 3.85
CA ALA A 723 21.30 -12.15 4.38
C ALA A 723 21.84 -13.32 3.54
N LYS A 724 21.06 -13.89 2.61
CA LYS A 724 21.50 -14.96 1.70
C LYS A 724 21.71 -14.51 0.25
N GLU A 725 21.58 -13.22 -0.03
CA GLU A 725 21.76 -12.66 -1.37
C GLU A 725 23.23 -12.56 -1.77
N ASP A 726 23.46 -12.50 -3.07
CA ASP A 726 24.79 -12.49 -3.68
C ASP A 726 25.73 -11.39 -3.14
N PRO A 727 25.28 -10.15 -2.81
CA PRO A 727 26.15 -9.13 -2.23
C PRO A 727 26.70 -9.51 -0.85
N ILE A 728 25.88 -10.13 0.00
CA ILE A 728 26.30 -10.58 1.33
C ILE A 728 27.23 -11.80 1.19
N ALA A 729 26.87 -12.75 0.33
CA ALA A 729 27.71 -13.90 0.03
C ALA A 729 29.09 -13.49 -0.53
N ALA A 730 29.17 -12.39 -1.30
CA ALA A 730 30.44 -11.85 -1.80
C ALA A 730 31.34 -11.28 -0.69
N LEU A 731 30.77 -10.62 0.32
CA LEU A 731 31.51 -10.16 1.50
C LEU A 731 32.00 -11.35 2.33
N GLU A 732 31.16 -12.37 2.54
CA GLU A 732 31.52 -13.59 3.27
C GLU A 732 32.62 -14.39 2.55
N ALA A 733 32.55 -14.49 1.23
CA ALA A 733 33.61 -15.09 0.41
C ALA A 733 34.94 -14.32 0.51
N GLY A 734 34.89 -13.02 0.86
CA GLY A 734 36.04 -12.19 1.19
C GLY A 734 36.64 -12.44 2.58
N GLY A 735 36.08 -13.35 3.37
CA GLY A 735 36.54 -13.69 4.72
C GLY A 735 35.92 -12.86 5.84
N TYR A 736 34.87 -12.10 5.54
CA TYR A 736 34.10 -11.35 6.54
C TYR A 736 32.92 -12.16 7.07
N ILE A 737 32.41 -11.78 8.25
CA ILE A 737 31.37 -12.50 8.98
C ILE A 737 30.23 -11.52 9.23
N ASN A 738 29.01 -11.90 8.84
CA ASN A 738 27.83 -11.14 9.24
C ASN A 738 27.61 -11.31 10.74
N LEU A 739 27.87 -10.25 11.52
CA LEU A 739 27.93 -10.30 12.97
C LEU A 739 26.56 -10.58 13.59
N LYS A 740 25.49 -10.14 12.92
CA LYS A 740 24.09 -10.38 13.28
C LYS A 740 23.74 -11.88 13.37
N TYR A 741 24.47 -12.72 12.64
CA TYR A 741 24.22 -14.16 12.57
C TYR A 741 25.19 -15.00 13.41
N THR A 742 25.72 -14.39 14.48
CA THR A 742 26.63 -15.04 15.43
C THR A 742 25.93 -15.30 16.77
N SER A 743 26.60 -16.01 17.67
CA SER A 743 26.07 -16.24 19.02
C SER A 743 25.99 -14.98 19.90
N ALA A 744 26.51 -13.85 19.42
CA ALA A 744 26.41 -12.56 20.10
C ALA A 744 25.09 -11.83 19.77
N SER A 745 24.32 -12.32 18.79
CA SER A 745 23.00 -11.77 18.49
C SER A 745 22.09 -11.88 19.71
N THR A 746 21.36 -10.80 19.98
CA THR A 746 20.30 -10.73 20.99
C THR A 746 19.06 -11.50 20.55
N GLU A 747 18.93 -11.75 19.24
CA GLU A 747 17.78 -12.40 18.64
C GLU A 747 18.16 -13.64 17.83
N ALA A 748 17.23 -14.59 17.75
CA ALA A 748 17.44 -15.82 16.98
C ALA A 748 17.35 -15.60 15.46
N GLN A 749 16.53 -14.64 15.03
CA GLN A 749 16.31 -14.30 13.63
C GLN A 749 16.27 -12.77 13.50
N PRO A 750 17.43 -12.12 13.30
CA PRO A 750 17.52 -10.66 13.20
C PRO A 750 16.89 -10.13 11.91
N PHE A 751 16.42 -8.88 11.96
CA PHE A 751 15.88 -8.14 10.81
C PHE A 751 16.05 -6.64 11.04
N SER A 752 15.93 -5.83 9.99
CA SER A 752 15.97 -4.37 10.10
C SER A 752 14.89 -3.66 9.28
N TYR A 753 14.13 -4.42 8.49
CA TYR A 753 13.22 -3.88 7.50
C TYR A 753 11.99 -4.78 7.34
N SER A 754 10.84 -4.16 7.08
CA SER A 754 9.58 -4.83 6.79
C SER A 754 9.07 -4.41 5.43
N TYR A 755 8.74 -5.38 4.56
CA TYR A 755 8.23 -5.11 3.23
C TYR A 755 7.29 -6.22 2.74
N SER A 756 6.09 -5.82 2.29
CA SER A 756 5.06 -6.73 1.78
C SER A 756 4.71 -7.87 2.75
N GLY A 757 4.66 -7.57 4.05
CA GLY A 757 4.38 -8.54 5.10
C GLY A 757 5.52 -9.51 5.44
N PHE A 758 6.73 -9.28 4.90
CA PHE A 758 7.93 -10.04 5.24
C PHE A 758 8.97 -9.18 5.97
N LEU A 759 9.54 -9.73 7.03
CA LEU A 759 10.68 -9.17 7.75
C LEU A 759 12.00 -9.61 7.12
N GLY A 760 13.01 -8.75 7.10
CA GLY A 760 14.35 -9.10 6.64
C GLY A 760 15.39 -8.05 6.99
N SER A 761 16.67 -8.34 6.77
CA SER A 761 17.76 -7.43 7.10
C SER A 761 18.32 -6.80 5.83
N LEU A 762 18.15 -5.50 5.65
CA LEU A 762 18.88 -4.72 4.63
C LEU A 762 20.11 -4.03 5.21
N ASP A 763 20.05 -3.71 6.50
CA ASP A 763 21.13 -3.10 7.27
C ASP A 763 21.94 -4.18 7.94
N HIS A 764 23.25 -4.17 7.69
CA HIS A 764 24.14 -5.21 8.19
C HIS A 764 25.29 -4.62 8.99
N MET A 765 25.84 -5.44 9.87
CA MET A 765 27.17 -5.23 10.44
C MET A 765 28.02 -6.46 10.15
N ILE A 766 29.05 -6.29 9.31
CA ILE A 766 29.84 -7.38 8.77
C ILE A 766 31.31 -7.12 9.15
N GLY A 767 31.82 -7.94 10.07
CA GLY A 767 33.14 -7.77 10.66
C GLY A 767 34.17 -8.75 10.11
N SER A 768 35.44 -8.35 10.17
CA SER A 768 36.54 -9.29 9.99
C SER A 768 36.59 -10.30 11.14
N ALA A 769 37.36 -11.38 10.99
CA ALA A 769 37.58 -12.35 12.07
C ALA A 769 38.05 -11.69 13.38
N GLY A 770 38.95 -10.69 13.29
CA GLY A 770 39.45 -9.96 14.44
C GLY A 770 38.38 -9.12 15.16
N MET A 771 37.40 -8.58 14.43
CA MET A 771 36.26 -7.88 15.02
C MET A 771 35.24 -8.85 15.61
N ASN A 772 35.00 -9.99 14.95
CA ASN A 772 34.12 -11.04 15.49
C ASN A 772 34.65 -11.61 16.83
N GLU A 773 35.97 -11.76 17.00
CA GLU A 773 36.59 -12.17 18.27
C GLU A 773 36.44 -11.16 19.42
N ARG A 774 36.09 -9.92 19.09
CA ARG A 774 35.87 -8.84 20.06
C ARG A 774 34.38 -8.60 20.31
N LEU A 775 33.50 -9.15 19.48
CA LEU A 775 32.06 -8.98 19.57
C LEU A 775 31.52 -9.65 20.83
N VAL A 776 30.74 -8.91 21.62
CA VAL A 776 30.05 -9.43 22.80
C VAL A 776 28.53 -9.32 22.70
N SER A 777 28.01 -8.40 21.89
CA SER A 777 26.59 -8.31 21.57
C SER A 777 26.38 -7.64 20.22
N VAL A 778 25.31 -8.01 19.53
CA VAL A 778 24.75 -7.25 18.41
C VAL A 778 23.23 -7.29 18.50
N ASP A 779 22.60 -6.14 18.27
CA ASP A 779 21.16 -5.93 18.41
C ASP A 779 20.65 -5.12 17.21
N ASP A 780 19.50 -5.51 16.69
CA ASP A 780 18.67 -4.67 15.83
C ASP A 780 17.65 -3.99 16.74
N TRP A 781 17.76 -2.67 16.90
CA TRP A 781 16.82 -1.99 17.79
C TRP A 781 15.52 -1.74 17.03
N HIS A 782 14.52 -2.60 17.26
CA HIS A 782 13.24 -2.52 16.59
C HIS A 782 12.41 -1.31 17.01
N ILE A 783 12.77 -0.13 16.53
CA ILE A 783 12.06 1.15 16.72
C ILE A 783 11.29 1.55 15.46
N ASN A 784 11.51 0.90 14.32
CA ASN A 784 11.04 1.32 13.00
C ASN A 784 10.26 0.21 12.28
N SER A 785 10.88 -0.94 11.98
CA SER A 785 10.30 -1.95 11.06
C SER A 785 9.00 -2.60 11.55
N LEU A 786 8.74 -2.55 12.86
CA LEU A 786 7.52 -3.09 13.48
C LEU A 786 6.42 -2.04 13.72
N GLU A 787 6.73 -0.76 13.54
CA GLU A 787 5.81 0.34 13.76
C GLU A 787 4.93 0.63 12.53
N SER A 788 3.78 1.28 12.75
CA SER A 788 2.98 1.82 11.65
C SER A 788 3.63 3.10 11.11
N ASN A 789 3.59 3.28 9.78
CA ASN A 789 4.04 4.49 9.11
C ASN A 789 3.20 5.74 9.43
N LEU A 790 2.09 5.60 10.15
CA LEU A 790 1.39 6.76 10.70
C LEU A 790 2.24 7.51 11.73
N LEU A 791 3.20 6.85 12.38
CA LEU A 791 4.06 7.46 13.42
C LEU A 791 5.26 8.24 12.85
N ASP A 792 5.35 8.32 11.52
CA ASP A 792 6.39 9.04 10.78
C ASP A 792 6.41 10.54 11.13
N TYR A 793 7.49 11.22 10.79
CA TYR A 793 7.62 12.67 10.95
C TYR A 793 6.77 13.45 9.94
N ASP A 794 6.39 12.84 8.82
CA ASP A 794 5.55 13.48 7.81
C ASP A 794 4.10 13.59 8.30
N THR A 795 3.79 14.75 8.89
CA THR A 795 2.46 15.05 9.44
C THR A 795 1.36 15.13 8.37
N THR A 796 1.72 15.10 7.08
CA THR A 796 0.76 15.11 5.97
C THR A 796 0.22 13.73 5.61
N LEU A 797 0.77 12.66 6.20
CA LEU A 797 0.24 11.30 6.06
C LEU A 797 -1.17 11.18 6.66
N ASP A 798 -1.53 12.06 7.60
CA ASP A 798 -2.92 12.29 8.01
C ASP A 798 -3.65 13.18 6.99
N THR A 799 -4.19 12.53 5.96
CA THR A 799 -4.88 13.24 4.87
C THR A 799 -6.20 13.91 5.26
N ASN A 800 -6.70 13.71 6.49
CA ASN A 800 -8.04 14.15 6.91
C ASN A 800 -8.02 15.12 8.10
N ASN A 801 -6.92 15.27 8.83
CA ASN A 801 -6.79 16.21 9.95
C ASN A 801 -5.52 17.05 9.82
N SER A 802 -5.67 18.38 9.92
CA SER A 802 -4.55 19.33 9.92
C SER A 802 -3.71 19.32 11.21
N ASN A 803 -4.10 18.52 12.21
CA ASN A 803 -3.32 18.28 13.43
C ASN A 803 -2.98 16.79 13.50
N ASP A 804 -1.78 16.43 13.06
CA ASP A 804 -1.27 15.09 13.27
C ASP A 804 -1.23 14.73 14.78
N HIS A 805 -1.78 13.57 15.11
CA HIS A 805 -1.84 13.01 16.47
C HIS A 805 -1.01 11.73 16.62
N PHE A 806 -0.31 11.31 15.58
CA PHE A 806 0.46 10.08 15.51
C PHE A 806 1.95 10.33 15.72
N ALA A 807 2.53 11.38 15.12
CA ALA A 807 3.94 11.69 15.35
C ALA A 807 4.24 12.02 16.83
N SER A 808 5.43 11.64 17.27
CA SER A 808 5.96 11.90 18.61
C SER A 808 7.45 12.22 18.52
N LEU A 809 8.00 12.93 19.49
CA LEU A 809 9.43 13.28 19.55
C LEU A 809 10.30 12.17 20.17
N ASP A 810 9.81 10.93 20.11
CA ASP A 810 10.48 9.73 20.63
C ASP A 810 11.19 8.98 19.47
N PRO A 811 11.97 7.92 19.71
CA PRO A 811 12.74 7.29 18.64
C PRO A 811 11.89 6.43 17.67
N TYR A 812 10.62 6.15 17.98
CA TYR A 812 9.82 5.18 17.25
C TYR A 812 9.35 5.74 15.89
N TYR A 813 9.54 4.97 14.82
CA TYR A 813 9.38 5.38 13.42
C TYR A 813 10.20 6.65 13.10
N SER A 814 11.48 6.65 13.49
CA SER A 814 12.47 7.66 13.07
C SER A 814 13.01 7.41 11.66
N SER A 815 12.81 6.21 11.14
CA SER A 815 13.11 5.77 9.77
C SER A 815 12.20 4.59 9.43
N ASP A 816 12.23 4.10 8.20
CA ASP A 816 11.69 2.81 7.77
C ASP A 816 12.65 1.63 8.03
N HIS A 817 13.88 1.90 8.50
CA HIS A 817 14.91 0.91 8.82
C HIS A 817 15.28 0.93 10.31
N ASP A 818 15.33 -0.22 10.97
CA ASP A 818 15.87 -0.32 12.33
C ASP A 818 17.39 -0.10 12.36
N PRO A 819 17.93 0.64 13.35
CA PRO A 819 19.37 0.74 13.52
C PRO A 819 19.97 -0.56 14.07
N VAL A 820 21.18 -0.85 13.61
CA VAL A 820 22.00 -1.98 14.08
C VAL A 820 23.06 -1.45 15.03
N ILE A 821 23.23 -2.06 16.20
CA ILE A 821 24.29 -1.71 17.16
C ILE A 821 25.02 -2.95 17.65
N ALA A 822 26.36 -2.85 17.76
CA ALA A 822 27.19 -3.91 18.31
C ALA A 822 28.12 -3.39 19.40
N GLY A 823 28.28 -4.22 20.44
CA GLY A 823 29.21 -4.03 21.53
C GLY A 823 30.48 -4.86 21.33
N PHE A 824 31.63 -4.23 21.50
CA PHE A 824 32.94 -4.85 21.37
C PHE A 824 33.78 -4.68 22.63
N VAL A 825 34.61 -5.68 22.92
CA VAL A 825 35.69 -5.62 23.91
C VAL A 825 37.02 -5.48 23.18
N MET A 826 37.44 -4.25 22.96
CA MET A 826 38.74 -3.91 22.38
C MET A 826 39.85 -4.32 23.35
N LYS A 827 40.97 -4.82 22.82
CA LYS A 827 42.07 -5.42 23.60
C LYS A 827 43.32 -4.55 23.51
N SER A 828 44.18 -4.55 24.53
CA SER A 828 45.44 -3.78 24.47
C SER A 828 46.37 -4.35 23.40
N SER A 829 46.97 -3.47 22.58
CA SER A 829 47.84 -3.83 21.45
C SER A 829 49.20 -4.46 21.82
N VAL A 830 49.41 -4.85 23.09
CA VAL A 830 50.72 -5.27 23.65
C VAL A 830 50.86 -6.80 23.78
N GLU A 831 49.83 -7.61 23.53
CA GLU A 831 49.92 -9.10 23.62
C GLU A 831 50.30 -9.79 22.29
N GLY A 832 51.06 -9.12 21.41
CA GLY A 832 51.76 -9.76 20.30
C GLY A 832 53.07 -10.41 20.76
N GLY A 833 52.96 -11.54 21.47
CA GLY A 833 54.08 -12.30 22.01
C GLY A 833 55.15 -12.63 20.97
N THR A 834 56.38 -12.27 21.31
CA THR A 834 57.62 -12.81 20.74
C THR A 834 57.56 -14.33 20.71
N GLY A 835 57.51 -14.91 19.51
CA GLY A 835 57.77 -16.33 19.33
C GLY A 835 59.20 -16.63 19.76
N ASP A 836 59.34 -17.24 20.94
CA ASP A 836 60.55 -17.93 21.36
C ASP A 836 60.90 -18.97 20.30
N ASN A 837 61.98 -18.70 19.57
CA ASN A 837 62.76 -19.75 18.95
C ASN A 837 63.47 -20.48 20.09
N ASP A 838 62.97 -21.64 20.49
CA ASP A 838 63.81 -22.63 21.14
C ASP A 838 63.54 -24.02 20.54
N ASP A 839 64.68 -24.69 20.37
CA ASP A 839 64.94 -25.81 19.50
C ASP A 839 64.18 -27.10 19.83
N LYS A 840 64.10 -27.91 18.77
CA LYS A 840 63.77 -29.33 18.77
C LYS A 840 64.58 -30.11 19.81
N ASP A 841 63.94 -31.10 20.45
CA ASP A 841 64.49 -32.46 20.53
C ASP A 841 63.39 -33.49 20.88
N ASP A 842 63.51 -34.64 20.21
CA ASP A 842 62.64 -35.82 20.22
C ASP A 842 62.57 -36.54 21.58
N ASP A 843 61.44 -37.19 21.92
CA ASP A 843 61.31 -38.66 21.97
C ASP A 843 60.03 -39.19 22.67
N SER A 844 59.34 -40.07 21.94
CA SER A 844 58.67 -41.33 22.29
C SER A 844 57.83 -41.58 23.58
N SER A 845 56.63 -42.14 23.34
CA SER A 845 56.11 -43.42 23.87
C SER A 845 54.84 -43.44 24.76
N SER A 846 53.83 -44.22 24.30
CA SER A 846 52.82 -45.01 25.05
C SER A 846 51.86 -44.29 26.02
N GLY A 847 50.57 -44.60 26.21
CA GLY A 847 49.68 -45.67 25.78
C GLY A 847 48.51 -45.77 26.77
N SER A 848 47.27 -45.86 26.26
CA SER A 848 46.09 -46.60 26.78
C SER A 848 45.37 -46.24 28.11
N THR A 849 44.04 -46.43 28.05
CA THR A 849 42.98 -46.53 29.11
C THR A 849 42.54 -45.21 29.76
N GLY A 850 41.27 -44.79 29.85
CA GLY A 850 39.95 -45.42 29.69
C GLY A 850 39.26 -45.58 31.04
N LEU A 851 38.33 -44.69 31.43
CA LEU A 851 37.03 -45.00 32.08
C LEU A 851 36.23 -43.74 32.52
N LEU A 852 34.91 -43.85 32.34
CA LEU A 852 33.81 -43.05 32.88
C LEU A 852 33.79 -42.95 34.42
N LEU A 853 33.16 -41.89 34.97
CA LEU A 853 31.95 -41.98 35.83
C LEU A 853 31.48 -40.62 36.39
N LEU A 854 30.18 -40.34 36.22
CA LEU A 854 29.33 -39.46 37.03
C LEU A 854 29.06 -40.09 38.42
N PRO A 855 28.51 -39.34 39.39
CA PRO A 855 27.13 -39.65 39.79
C PRO A 855 26.21 -38.48 40.17
N VAL A 856 24.92 -38.81 40.06
CA VAL A 856 23.65 -38.15 40.39
C VAL A 856 23.42 -38.00 41.91
N LEU A 857 22.67 -36.96 42.33
CA LEU A 857 21.91 -36.97 43.57
C LEU A 857 20.49 -36.38 43.36
N PHE A 858 19.46 -37.12 43.79
CA PHE A 858 18.04 -36.75 43.75
C PHE A 858 17.34 -37.28 45.02
N MET A 859 16.50 -36.46 45.69
CA MET A 859 15.29 -36.82 46.47
C MET A 859 14.82 -35.56 47.26
N LEU A 860 13.61 -34.97 47.09
CA LEU A 860 12.21 -35.39 47.37
C LEU A 860 11.63 -34.80 48.69
N MET A 861 10.64 -33.90 48.59
CA MET A 861 9.49 -33.72 49.52
C MET A 861 8.34 -33.06 48.73
N VAL A 862 7.34 -33.83 48.27
CA VAL A 862 6.03 -34.16 48.88
C VAL A 862 4.95 -33.06 48.73
N THR A 863 3.83 -33.52 48.18
CA THR A 863 2.60 -32.87 47.72
C THR A 863 1.54 -32.62 48.80
N ARG A 864 0.60 -31.69 48.50
CA ARG A 864 -0.88 -31.65 48.77
C ARG A 864 -1.31 -30.21 49.13
N ARG A 865 -2.48 -29.66 48.74
CA ARG A 865 -3.72 -30.16 48.12
C ARG A 865 -4.56 -28.96 47.66
N LYS A 866 -5.38 -29.19 46.62
CA LYS A 866 -6.61 -28.47 46.21
C LYS A 866 -7.33 -27.66 47.31
N TYR A 867 -7.65 -26.41 47.03
CA TYR A 867 -9.00 -25.94 46.65
C TYR A 867 -8.86 -24.80 45.65
#